data_AF-A0A556U5Y6-F1
#
_entry.id   AF-A0A556U5Y6-F1
#
_cell.length_a   1.000
_cell.length_b   1.000
_cell.length_c   1.000
_cell.angle_alpha   90.00
_cell.angle_beta   90.00
_cell.angle_gamma   90.00
#
_symmetry.space_group_name_H-M   'P 1'
#
loop_
_entity.id
_entity.type
_entity.pdbx_description
1 polymer ?
#
loop_
_entity_poly.entity_id
_entity_poly.type
_entity_poly.pdbx_seq_one_letter_code
_entity_poly.pdbx_strand_id
1 'polypeptide(L)'
;MVSFKCLLCIYALWLKVSPAESESWNAEVPQSVVGLEGSCVVIPCLFRYPGADKQASHLTGIWYTESSETVYHSSTSKISSMFQQRTSLWGDLSHRNCSLKINPLRHSDGGPFTFRIEIEDFNKFTFVHSKVSITIKDSPGQSTLLIPKDISAGKRVTATCSVFHSCPSDPPNLTWSHKGTVSSQSLQQTNGQWKITSSLTFTPSKADHKKSLTCTAVFPGGKESIGLTTLYIKYAPENVAVISELSVAEGSNMNMTCSSDSNPAPHTYHWFTEAGTLLSDEHTFTLKNVSRHMGIIYCTAINTVGQTNSSPTQLNVLYPPEIKAGSSCTLDTSGVTCLFIVDSHPTSEIKLWAADPSSELRRTHEEKHGTLTIVTLQGALGFSDIVHCQAINSQGNYTMTIQVLQNHEKHNTQLLYISAAAIAFLVMIIGLSVWKIHRWKCKDLNPIYDGSQHVYGNMTTEGPYEEEYPYEHAGEYEATGLNTVSSARHGSPLEGKITFGSVWKENRDRDISQTGKSMKSDSQISRVSRVAPMTSPTSASRRVNLPGVMDAEGRVDESRLRMYIIKNGGVSPAERGLVWRFLFGMYPCSSTTLERTLLLEELTVRYHVMKKKWQCLLPGAVHPRLNGTDAELVAAVQYFKQRQDREREIQQYLYKSKEVMERISFLELQAQNQDHVSLTKMSRGRIEPWPTTQVSYAQGMNDLCSRFLEVLDSEVDTYWSFCCYMEKFSRDFCADGLHRKIELEAALLKELDPHLYAHLVIDNMERLTFCHRWLLLGFQREFEHSDALRLFEILSCDHLQLISQQVDRALYQERLNFKHSFRKSSQVLNEPQSINQEFTFELFICATILLENRDSLLSCRNEVQLLQFTNSVFKLPPEFDCFLSVSSLQGTLDLNSSLKKAEELFYNYCKRSSRECLSERYQRNKSKEEPFLFLLRSLFS
;
A
#
# COMPACT_ATOMS: atom_id res chain seq x y z
N MET A 1 -55.68 41.14 40.65
CA MET A 1 -55.71 39.87 41.41
C MET A 1 -54.71 38.84 40.85
N VAL A 2 -53.43 39.23 40.62
CA VAL A 2 -52.43 38.38 39.92
C VAL A 2 -51.24 37.99 40.81
N SER A 3 -50.81 38.87 41.73
CA SER A 3 -49.63 38.67 42.58
C SER A 3 -49.65 37.40 43.46
N PHE A 4 -50.83 36.85 43.75
CA PHE A 4 -50.98 35.69 44.65
C PHE A 4 -50.67 34.32 44.03
N LYS A 5 -50.54 34.21 42.70
CA LYS A 5 -50.20 32.92 42.05
C LYS A 5 -48.69 32.65 41.95
N CYS A 6 -47.85 33.69 41.83
CA CYS A 6 -46.40 33.50 41.70
C CYS A 6 -45.74 32.98 42.99
N LEU A 7 -46.22 33.39 44.17
CA LEU A 7 -45.66 32.96 45.47
C LEU A 7 -45.81 31.45 45.71
N LEU A 8 -46.92 30.84 45.25
CA LEU A 8 -47.12 29.38 45.31
C LEU A 8 -46.14 28.62 44.40
N CYS A 9 -45.81 29.15 43.22
CA CYS A 9 -44.84 28.53 42.31
C CYS A 9 -43.41 28.57 42.87
N ILE A 10 -43.02 29.66 43.54
CA ILE A 10 -41.70 29.77 44.19
C ILE A 10 -41.59 28.81 45.39
N TYR A 11 -42.67 28.62 46.15
CA TYR A 11 -42.69 27.66 47.25
C TYR A 11 -42.56 26.20 46.77
N ALA A 12 -43.16 25.85 45.63
CA ALA A 12 -43.00 24.54 45.00
C ALA A 12 -41.56 24.29 44.51
N LEU A 13 -40.85 25.33 44.05
CA LEU A 13 -39.45 25.21 43.59
C LEU A 13 -38.44 24.99 44.72
N TRP A 14 -38.77 25.37 45.96
CA TRP A 14 -37.98 25.02 47.16
C TRP A 14 -38.29 23.63 47.72
N LEU A 15 -39.32 22.95 47.19
CA LEU A 15 -39.63 21.55 47.49
C LEU A 15 -39.33 20.63 46.30
N LYS A 16 -38.12 20.77 45.72
CA LYS A 16 -37.40 19.62 45.17
C LYS A 16 -36.90 18.71 46.30
N VAL A 17 -37.84 18.20 47.09
CA VAL A 17 -37.71 16.85 47.64
C VAL A 17 -37.75 15.95 46.41
N SER A 18 -36.58 15.46 45.98
CA SER A 18 -36.55 14.30 45.10
C SER A 18 -37.45 13.23 45.71
N PRO A 19 -38.39 12.62 44.98
CA PRO A 19 -39.05 11.45 45.50
C PRO A 19 -37.95 10.42 45.77
N ALA A 20 -37.67 10.15 47.05
CA ALA A 20 -36.90 8.99 47.42
C ALA A 20 -37.70 7.80 46.89
N GLU A 21 -37.21 7.17 45.83
CA GLU A 21 -37.80 5.95 45.32
C GLU A 21 -37.90 5.00 46.49
N SER A 22 -39.13 4.59 46.84
CA SER A 22 -39.32 3.61 47.91
C SER A 22 -38.65 2.32 47.45
N GLU A 23 -37.45 2.03 47.99
CA GLU A 23 -36.58 0.93 47.55
C GLU A 23 -37.41 -0.37 47.47
N SER A 24 -37.79 -0.73 46.26
CA SER A 24 -38.67 -1.88 46.02
C SER A 24 -37.84 -3.13 45.82
N TRP A 25 -38.45 -4.29 46.07
CA TRP A 25 -37.81 -5.58 45.83
C TRP A 25 -37.54 -5.75 44.33
N ASN A 26 -36.26 -5.64 43.93
CA ASN A 26 -35.82 -5.76 42.56
C ASN A 26 -34.55 -6.63 42.47
N ALA A 27 -34.35 -7.33 41.35
CA ALA A 27 -33.12 -8.04 41.05
C ALA A 27 -32.70 -7.80 39.59
N GLU A 28 -31.49 -7.28 39.43
CA GLU A 28 -30.84 -7.01 38.15
C GLU A 28 -30.11 -8.28 37.71
N VAL A 29 -30.72 -8.99 36.76
CA VAL A 29 -30.22 -10.25 36.18
C VAL A 29 -30.47 -10.19 34.67
N PRO A 30 -29.48 -10.56 33.81
CA PRO A 30 -29.69 -10.56 32.36
C PRO A 30 -30.68 -11.64 31.94
N GLN A 31 -31.53 -11.37 30.93
CA GLN A 31 -32.52 -12.33 30.43
C GLN A 31 -31.89 -13.63 29.89
N SER A 32 -30.70 -13.53 29.30
CA SER A 32 -29.88 -14.69 28.95
C SER A 32 -28.39 -14.39 29.06
N VAL A 33 -27.63 -15.41 29.43
CA VAL A 33 -26.16 -15.47 29.31
C VAL A 33 -25.77 -16.54 28.30
N VAL A 34 -24.53 -16.51 27.80
CA VAL A 34 -23.98 -17.52 26.89
C VAL A 34 -22.83 -18.24 27.58
N GLY A 35 -22.75 -19.58 27.46
CA GLY A 35 -21.67 -20.38 28.03
C GLY A 35 -21.24 -21.53 27.13
N LEU A 36 -19.97 -21.94 27.22
CA LEU A 36 -19.42 -23.07 26.48
C LEU A 36 -19.58 -24.36 27.30
N GLU A 37 -20.13 -25.42 26.68
CA GLU A 37 -20.26 -26.73 27.31
C GLU A 37 -18.85 -27.28 27.64
N GLY A 38 -18.66 -27.72 28.89
CA GLY A 38 -17.36 -28.11 29.45
C GLY A 38 -16.63 -27.01 30.23
N SER A 39 -16.87 -25.72 29.92
CA SER A 39 -16.33 -24.58 30.67
C SER A 39 -17.25 -24.16 31.83
N CYS A 40 -16.84 -23.17 32.63
CA CYS A 40 -17.75 -22.57 33.62
C CYS A 40 -18.53 -21.37 33.06
N VAL A 41 -19.65 -21.05 33.70
CA VAL A 41 -20.44 -19.83 33.46
C VAL A 41 -20.71 -19.11 34.78
N VAL A 42 -20.59 -17.78 34.76
CA VAL A 42 -21.01 -16.91 35.87
C VAL A 42 -22.18 -16.03 35.41
N ILE A 43 -23.35 -16.27 35.99
CA ILE A 43 -24.54 -15.42 35.86
C ILE A 43 -24.35 -14.21 36.78
N PRO A 44 -24.27 -12.98 36.28
CA PRO A 44 -24.25 -11.79 37.12
C PRO A 44 -25.64 -11.54 37.71
N CYS A 45 -25.70 -11.19 38.99
CA CYS A 45 -26.93 -10.91 39.71
C CYS A 45 -26.66 -9.89 40.83
N LEU A 46 -27.42 -8.80 40.85
CA LEU A 46 -27.49 -7.85 41.97
C LEU A 46 -28.94 -7.75 42.46
N PHE A 47 -29.16 -7.61 43.77
CA PHE A 47 -30.51 -7.48 44.33
C PHE A 47 -30.68 -6.23 45.20
N ARG A 48 -31.93 -5.76 45.31
CA ARG A 48 -32.34 -4.63 46.15
C ARG A 48 -33.52 -5.06 47.02
N TYR A 49 -33.54 -4.60 48.26
CA TYR A 49 -34.62 -4.85 49.22
C TYR A 49 -34.86 -3.57 50.05
N PRO A 50 -36.09 -3.35 50.57
CA PRO A 50 -36.41 -2.13 51.30
C PRO A 50 -35.67 -2.05 52.64
N GLY A 51 -35.05 -0.90 52.93
CA GLY A 51 -34.47 -0.60 54.23
C GLY A 51 -32.94 -0.69 54.28
N ALA A 52 -32.26 -0.19 53.25
CA ALA A 52 -30.80 -0.21 53.08
C ALA A 52 -29.95 0.15 54.32
N ASP A 53 -30.44 1.05 55.18
CA ASP A 53 -29.71 1.56 56.34
C ASP A 53 -29.58 0.56 57.51
N LYS A 54 -30.22 -0.61 57.42
CA LYS A 54 -30.08 -1.70 58.40
C LYS A 54 -29.25 -2.85 57.83
N GLN A 55 -28.08 -3.06 58.42
CA GLN A 55 -27.21 -4.18 58.11
C GLN A 55 -27.87 -5.49 58.62
N ALA A 56 -28.45 -6.26 57.71
CA ALA A 56 -29.17 -7.50 58.04
C ALA A 56 -28.25 -8.55 58.69
N SER A 57 -28.75 -9.23 59.73
CA SER A 57 -27.96 -10.16 60.54
C SER A 57 -27.52 -11.42 59.77
N HIS A 58 -28.43 -12.01 59.00
CA HIS A 58 -28.19 -13.25 58.27
C HIS A 58 -28.98 -13.28 56.95
N LEU A 59 -28.29 -13.61 55.86
CA LEU A 59 -28.78 -13.60 54.48
C LEU A 59 -28.60 -14.98 53.84
N THR A 60 -29.71 -15.62 53.45
CA THR A 60 -29.69 -16.90 52.72
C THR A 60 -30.20 -16.71 51.30
N GLY A 61 -29.25 -16.65 50.35
CA GLY A 61 -29.53 -16.63 48.91
C GLY A 61 -29.72 -18.05 48.36
N ILE A 62 -30.74 -18.23 47.52
CA ILE A 62 -31.13 -19.52 46.94
C ILE A 62 -31.44 -19.32 45.45
N TRP A 63 -31.01 -20.25 44.60
CA TRP A 63 -31.36 -20.28 43.18
C TRP A 63 -32.19 -21.52 42.85
N TYR A 64 -33.21 -21.35 42.02
CA TYR A 64 -34.13 -22.41 41.58
C TYR A 64 -34.27 -22.46 40.06
N THR A 65 -34.58 -23.65 39.54
CA THR A 65 -35.16 -23.82 38.19
C THR A 65 -36.65 -23.47 38.18
N GLU A 66 -37.25 -23.39 36.99
CA GLU A 66 -38.71 -23.34 36.82
C GLU A 66 -39.43 -24.63 37.30
N SER A 67 -38.75 -25.78 37.25
CA SER A 67 -39.18 -27.04 37.91
C SER A 67 -39.13 -27.00 39.45
N SER A 68 -38.78 -25.86 40.05
CA SER A 68 -38.58 -25.65 41.50
C SER A 68 -37.48 -26.51 42.13
N GLU A 69 -36.53 -27.00 41.34
CA GLU A 69 -35.35 -27.70 41.84
C GLU A 69 -34.34 -26.71 42.40
N THR A 70 -33.78 -26.99 43.58
CA THR A 70 -32.73 -26.16 44.18
C THR A 70 -31.43 -26.30 43.36
N VAL A 71 -31.03 -25.22 42.70
CA VAL A 71 -29.79 -25.13 41.91
C VAL A 71 -28.62 -24.70 42.80
N TYR A 72 -28.85 -23.78 43.74
CA TYR A 72 -27.88 -23.43 44.77
C TYR A 72 -28.58 -23.10 46.10
N HIS A 73 -28.00 -23.54 47.21
CA HIS A 73 -28.37 -23.18 48.58
C HIS A 73 -27.10 -23.30 49.46
N SER A 74 -26.99 -22.52 50.54
CA SER A 74 -25.84 -22.54 51.48
C SER A 74 -25.57 -23.94 52.04
N SER A 75 -26.59 -24.58 52.62
CA SER A 75 -26.58 -26.01 52.98
C SER A 75 -26.56 -26.91 51.72
N THR A 76 -25.43 -27.60 51.49
CA THR A 76 -25.20 -28.49 50.33
C THR A 76 -26.13 -29.71 50.24
N SER A 77 -26.76 -30.09 51.36
CA SER A 77 -27.75 -31.17 51.44
C SER A 77 -29.13 -30.81 50.84
N LYS A 78 -29.39 -29.53 50.54
CA LYS A 78 -30.65 -29.08 49.90
C LYS A 78 -30.55 -28.89 48.38
N ILE A 79 -29.36 -29.02 47.79
CA ILE A 79 -29.11 -28.82 46.36
C ILE A 79 -29.51 -30.10 45.60
N SER A 80 -30.16 -29.96 44.43
CA SER A 80 -30.48 -31.10 43.56
C SER A 80 -29.21 -31.82 43.10
N SER A 81 -29.26 -33.15 43.01
CA SER A 81 -28.12 -34.00 42.65
C SER A 81 -27.50 -33.67 41.29
N MET A 82 -28.26 -33.05 40.38
CA MET A 82 -27.75 -32.57 39.08
C MET A 82 -26.78 -31.38 39.21
N PHE A 83 -26.93 -30.57 40.27
CA PHE A 83 -26.18 -29.32 40.50
C PHE A 83 -25.20 -29.43 41.69
N GLN A 84 -25.38 -30.42 42.56
CA GLN A 84 -24.52 -30.66 43.71
C GLN A 84 -23.02 -30.73 43.31
N GLN A 85 -22.17 -30.05 44.09
CA GLN A 85 -20.73 -29.83 43.82
C GLN A 85 -20.37 -29.03 42.54
N ARG A 86 -21.34 -28.70 41.67
CA ARG A 86 -21.11 -27.93 40.42
C ARG A 86 -21.43 -26.45 40.55
N THR A 87 -22.22 -26.06 41.55
CA THR A 87 -22.77 -24.70 41.71
C THR A 87 -22.24 -24.00 42.96
N SER A 88 -21.85 -22.74 42.84
CA SER A 88 -21.51 -21.88 43.98
C SER A 88 -21.97 -20.45 43.73
N LEU A 89 -22.21 -19.67 44.79
CA LEU A 89 -22.17 -18.22 44.65
C LEU A 89 -20.76 -17.78 44.24
N TRP A 90 -20.72 -16.74 43.41
CA TRP A 90 -19.54 -15.97 43.02
C TRP A 90 -19.55 -14.57 43.64
N GLY A 91 -20.74 -14.06 43.97
CA GLY A 91 -20.94 -12.82 44.70
C GLY A 91 -21.07 -13.01 46.22
N ASP A 92 -20.81 -11.95 46.96
CA ASP A 92 -21.15 -11.84 48.38
C ASP A 92 -22.54 -11.20 48.54
N LEU A 93 -23.45 -11.91 49.23
CA LEU A 93 -24.80 -11.43 49.53
C LEU A 93 -24.81 -10.18 50.42
N SER A 94 -23.77 -10.00 51.25
CA SER A 94 -23.56 -8.81 52.08
C SER A 94 -23.38 -7.55 51.24
N HIS A 95 -22.72 -7.69 50.09
CA HIS A 95 -22.58 -6.65 49.06
C HIS A 95 -23.72 -6.71 48.02
N ARG A 96 -24.87 -7.31 48.37
CA ARG A 96 -26.06 -7.49 47.54
C ARG A 96 -25.82 -8.23 46.21
N ASN A 97 -24.73 -9.00 46.13
CA ASN A 97 -24.29 -9.68 44.91
C ASN A 97 -24.67 -11.17 44.96
N CYS A 98 -25.68 -11.53 44.17
CA CYS A 98 -26.26 -12.88 44.10
C CYS A 98 -25.70 -13.73 42.94
N SER A 99 -24.61 -13.30 42.31
CA SER A 99 -24.06 -13.92 41.09
C SER A 99 -23.76 -15.40 41.27
N LEU A 100 -24.25 -16.24 40.36
CA LEU A 100 -24.16 -17.71 40.42
C LEU A 100 -23.10 -18.24 39.45
N LYS A 101 -22.18 -19.08 39.94
CA LYS A 101 -21.25 -19.87 39.13
C LYS A 101 -21.76 -21.30 38.96
N ILE A 102 -21.70 -21.81 37.73
CA ILE A 102 -21.92 -23.24 37.40
C ILE A 102 -20.66 -23.77 36.69
N ASN A 103 -20.11 -24.90 37.16
CA ASN A 103 -18.88 -25.49 36.64
C ASN A 103 -18.84 -27.04 36.81
N PRO A 104 -18.48 -27.83 35.77
CA PRO A 104 -18.53 -27.48 34.35
C PRO A 104 -19.99 -27.34 33.90
N LEU A 105 -20.24 -26.57 32.84
CA LEU A 105 -21.54 -26.41 32.20
C LEU A 105 -21.87 -27.62 31.30
N ARG A 106 -23.13 -28.05 31.29
CA ARG A 106 -23.68 -29.14 30.47
C ARG A 106 -24.89 -28.66 29.68
N HIS A 107 -25.24 -29.36 28.59
CA HIS A 107 -26.46 -29.10 27.80
C HIS A 107 -27.78 -29.16 28.62
N SER A 108 -27.80 -29.84 29.77
CA SER A 108 -28.94 -29.88 30.69
C SER A 108 -29.26 -28.54 31.37
N ASP A 109 -28.28 -27.64 31.48
CA ASP A 109 -28.35 -26.53 32.44
C ASP A 109 -28.94 -25.25 31.81
N GLY A 110 -29.84 -25.36 30.82
CA GLY A 110 -30.37 -24.22 30.07
C GLY A 110 -31.24 -23.24 30.88
N GLY A 111 -31.78 -23.69 32.01
CA GLY A 111 -32.73 -22.92 32.83
C GLY A 111 -34.18 -22.98 32.30
N PRO A 112 -35.01 -21.95 32.55
CA PRO A 112 -34.66 -20.69 33.19
C PRO A 112 -34.46 -20.81 34.70
N PHE A 113 -33.63 -19.91 35.25
CA PHE A 113 -33.27 -19.82 36.65
C PHE A 113 -33.87 -18.57 37.30
N THR A 114 -34.24 -18.68 38.59
CA THR A 114 -34.82 -17.59 39.40
C THR A 114 -34.09 -17.48 40.74
N PHE A 115 -33.78 -16.26 41.17
CA PHE A 115 -33.17 -15.99 42.49
C PHE A 115 -34.24 -15.77 43.57
N ARG A 116 -33.93 -16.21 44.79
CA ARG A 116 -34.69 -15.96 46.03
C ARG A 116 -33.72 -15.53 47.13
N ILE A 117 -34.13 -14.54 47.92
CA ILE A 117 -33.44 -14.15 49.16
C ILE A 117 -34.34 -14.40 50.36
N GLU A 118 -33.77 -15.00 51.41
CA GLU A 118 -34.36 -15.06 52.74
C GLU A 118 -33.50 -14.24 53.70
N ILE A 119 -34.11 -13.31 54.42
CA ILE A 119 -33.48 -12.39 55.35
C ILE A 119 -34.12 -12.62 56.71
N GLU A 120 -33.33 -12.79 57.78
CA GLU A 120 -33.88 -13.23 59.08
C GLU A 120 -34.70 -12.14 59.79
N ASP A 121 -34.27 -10.88 59.71
CA ASP A 121 -34.95 -9.72 60.31
C ASP A 121 -36.05 -9.09 59.42
N PHE A 122 -36.33 -9.66 58.24
CA PHE A 122 -37.18 -9.05 57.20
C PHE A 122 -38.04 -10.09 56.47
N ASN A 123 -38.72 -9.69 55.38
CA ASN A 123 -39.46 -10.59 54.52
C ASN A 123 -38.55 -11.45 53.63
N LYS A 124 -39.09 -12.59 53.17
CA LYS A 124 -38.48 -13.50 52.21
C LYS A 124 -39.05 -13.24 50.82
N PHE A 125 -38.23 -13.08 49.79
CA PHE A 125 -38.69 -12.66 48.46
C PHE A 125 -38.08 -13.51 47.32
N THR A 126 -38.91 -13.89 46.34
CA THR A 126 -38.50 -14.58 45.11
C THR A 126 -38.71 -13.65 43.92
N PHE A 127 -37.66 -13.38 43.15
CA PHE A 127 -37.69 -12.41 42.06
C PHE A 127 -38.25 -13.04 40.77
N VAL A 128 -39.52 -13.46 40.79
CA VAL A 128 -40.17 -14.26 39.74
C VAL A 128 -40.19 -13.64 38.34
N HIS A 129 -40.00 -12.32 38.24
CA HIS A 129 -39.88 -11.59 36.97
C HIS A 129 -38.43 -11.48 36.47
N SER A 130 -37.43 -11.64 37.34
CA SER A 130 -36.00 -11.59 37.02
C SER A 130 -35.45 -12.98 36.71
N LYS A 131 -35.96 -13.58 35.63
CA LYS A 131 -35.52 -14.91 35.14
C LYS A 131 -34.33 -14.80 34.18
N VAL A 132 -33.44 -15.79 34.21
CA VAL A 132 -32.28 -15.90 33.31
C VAL A 132 -32.19 -17.29 32.68
N SER A 133 -31.90 -17.36 31.37
CA SER A 133 -31.62 -18.60 30.65
C SER A 133 -30.15 -18.69 30.21
N ILE A 134 -29.59 -19.89 30.11
CA ILE A 134 -28.22 -20.11 29.63
C ILE A 134 -28.26 -20.67 28.21
N THR A 135 -27.76 -19.89 27.25
CA THR A 135 -27.49 -20.38 25.90
C THR A 135 -26.18 -21.17 25.91
N ILE A 136 -26.26 -22.49 26.04
CA ILE A 136 -25.11 -23.39 25.91
C ILE A 136 -24.61 -23.40 24.44
N LYS A 137 -23.29 -23.49 24.27
CA LYS A 137 -22.62 -23.69 22.98
C LYS A 137 -21.74 -24.93 22.99
N ASP A 138 -21.77 -25.64 21.88
CA ASP A 138 -21.07 -26.90 21.63
C ASP A 138 -19.59 -26.64 21.31
N SER A 139 -19.31 -25.56 20.57
CA SER A 139 -17.98 -25.10 20.14
C SER A 139 -17.71 -23.65 20.57
N PRO A 140 -16.45 -23.27 20.84
CA PRO A 140 -16.09 -21.88 21.11
C PRO A 140 -16.28 -20.98 19.89
N GLY A 141 -16.44 -19.68 20.12
CA GLY A 141 -16.43 -18.68 19.05
C GLY A 141 -15.05 -18.54 18.42
N GLN A 142 -15.00 -18.17 17.13
CA GLN A 142 -13.75 -17.93 16.41
C GLN A 142 -12.95 -16.80 17.07
N SER A 143 -11.64 -16.99 17.23
CA SER A 143 -10.75 -16.00 17.82
C SER A 143 -10.43 -14.87 16.84
N THR A 144 -10.64 -13.62 17.28
CA THR A 144 -10.36 -12.43 16.47
C THR A 144 -8.88 -12.09 16.59
N LEU A 145 -8.10 -12.45 15.55
CA LEU A 145 -6.67 -12.12 15.41
C LEU A 145 -6.49 -10.88 14.53
N LEU A 146 -5.81 -9.86 15.05
CA LEU A 146 -5.50 -8.59 14.41
C LEU A 146 -4.00 -8.33 14.42
N ILE A 147 -3.49 -7.74 13.34
CA ILE A 147 -2.09 -7.30 13.20
C ILE A 147 -2.05 -6.08 12.25
N PRO A 148 -1.13 -5.11 12.42
CA PRO A 148 -0.97 -4.01 11.47
C PRO A 148 -0.74 -4.51 10.04
N LYS A 149 -1.35 -3.85 9.05
CA LYS A 149 -1.19 -4.20 7.62
C LYS A 149 0.21 -3.85 7.09
N ASP A 150 0.82 -2.80 7.63
CA ASP A 150 2.14 -2.31 7.21
C ASP A 150 3.25 -2.78 8.16
N ILE A 151 3.77 -3.99 7.91
CA ILE A 151 4.86 -4.59 8.68
C ILE A 151 6.17 -4.44 7.90
N SER A 152 7.25 -4.00 8.55
CA SER A 152 8.61 -4.00 7.96
C SER A 152 9.56 -4.85 8.79
N ALA A 153 10.49 -5.54 8.13
CA ALA A 153 11.57 -6.27 8.80
C ALA A 153 12.35 -5.36 9.76
N GLY A 154 12.75 -5.89 10.92
CA GLY A 154 13.48 -5.15 11.95
C GLY A 154 12.65 -4.14 12.77
N LYS A 155 11.44 -3.76 12.35
CA LYS A 155 10.54 -2.89 13.13
C LYS A 155 9.66 -3.72 14.06
N ARG A 156 9.71 -3.44 15.37
CA ARG A 156 8.85 -4.08 16.37
C ARG A 156 7.37 -3.87 16.03
N VAL A 157 6.58 -4.94 16.05
CA VAL A 157 5.12 -4.91 15.88
C VAL A 157 4.43 -5.67 17.00
N THR A 158 3.16 -5.36 17.22
CA THR A 158 2.28 -6.05 18.17
C THR A 158 1.06 -6.60 17.42
N ALA A 159 0.82 -7.90 17.53
CA ALA A 159 -0.40 -8.57 17.11
C ALA A 159 -1.30 -8.78 18.34
N THR A 160 -2.62 -8.72 18.17
CA THR A 160 -3.60 -8.93 19.24
C THR A 160 -4.58 -10.04 18.87
N CYS A 161 -4.90 -10.91 19.81
CA CYS A 161 -5.80 -12.04 19.65
C CYS A 161 -6.82 -12.00 20.78
N SER A 162 -8.11 -12.10 20.47
CA SER A 162 -9.16 -12.07 21.49
C SER A 162 -10.26 -13.11 21.29
N VAL A 163 -10.78 -13.60 22.42
CA VAL A 163 -11.92 -14.53 22.50
C VAL A 163 -12.87 -14.11 23.61
N PHE A 164 -14.14 -14.46 23.43
CA PHE A 164 -15.16 -14.33 24.47
C PHE A 164 -15.30 -15.63 25.25
N HIS A 165 -15.48 -15.52 26.56
CA HIS A 165 -15.67 -16.64 27.48
C HIS A 165 -16.66 -16.27 28.60
N SER A 166 -17.12 -17.27 29.35
CA SER A 166 -18.11 -17.13 30.42
C SER A 166 -17.52 -17.35 31.82
N CYS A 167 -16.21 -17.56 31.93
CA CYS A 167 -15.55 -18.07 33.13
C CYS A 167 -14.43 -17.13 33.64
N PRO A 168 -14.73 -16.13 34.49
CA PRO A 168 -13.71 -15.22 35.02
C PRO A 168 -12.69 -15.90 35.93
N SER A 169 -13.05 -17.00 36.60
CA SER A 169 -12.15 -17.71 37.52
C SER A 169 -11.12 -18.60 36.81
N ASP A 170 -11.38 -18.96 35.55
CA ASP A 170 -10.62 -19.92 34.77
C ASP A 170 -10.75 -19.52 33.29
N PRO A 171 -10.04 -18.46 32.86
CA PRO A 171 -10.12 -17.95 31.49
C PRO A 171 -9.40 -18.89 30.52
N PRO A 172 -9.78 -18.90 29.22
CA PRO A 172 -9.09 -19.73 28.23
C PRO A 172 -7.63 -19.29 28.08
N ASN A 173 -6.73 -20.27 27.93
CA ASN A 173 -5.30 -20.06 27.77
C ASN A 173 -4.98 -19.70 26.32
N LEU A 174 -4.35 -18.54 26.07
CA LEU A 174 -3.99 -18.06 24.73
C LEU A 174 -2.50 -18.28 24.46
N THR A 175 -2.19 -19.04 23.42
CA THR A 175 -0.84 -19.39 22.99
C THR A 175 -0.58 -18.92 21.56
N TRP A 176 0.69 -18.71 21.21
CA TRP A 176 1.11 -18.10 19.93
C TRP A 176 2.17 -18.94 19.21
N SER A 177 2.11 -19.01 17.88
CA SER A 177 3.11 -19.74 17.06
C SER A 177 4.47 -19.05 16.93
N HIS A 178 4.54 -17.75 17.22
CA HIS A 178 5.76 -16.94 17.08
C HIS A 178 6.30 -16.48 18.45
N LYS A 179 7.63 -16.49 18.61
CA LYS A 179 8.30 -16.06 19.84
C LYS A 179 8.23 -14.53 20.02
N GLY A 180 8.03 -14.06 21.24
CA GLY A 180 7.98 -12.63 21.55
C GLY A 180 7.55 -12.36 22.98
N THR A 181 7.38 -11.09 23.32
CA THR A 181 6.80 -10.68 24.61
C THR A 181 5.28 -10.79 24.52
N VAL A 182 4.70 -11.70 25.31
CA VAL A 182 3.25 -11.87 25.41
C VAL A 182 2.73 -11.12 26.64
N SER A 183 1.64 -10.39 26.48
CA SER A 183 0.80 -9.93 27.58
C SER A 183 -0.64 -10.41 27.39
N SER A 184 -1.43 -10.39 28.47
CA SER A 184 -2.83 -10.84 28.46
C SER A 184 -3.66 -10.01 29.43
N GLN A 185 -4.84 -9.58 28.98
CA GLN A 185 -5.81 -8.81 29.77
C GLN A 185 -7.21 -9.41 29.57
N SER A 186 -7.98 -9.56 30.64
CA SER A 186 -9.38 -9.97 30.56
C SER A 186 -10.28 -8.83 31.03
N LEU A 187 -11.29 -8.50 30.22
CA LEU A 187 -12.22 -7.41 30.45
C LEU A 187 -13.64 -7.96 30.54
N GLN A 188 -14.37 -7.58 31.59
CA GLN A 188 -15.78 -7.92 31.73
C GLN A 188 -16.59 -7.24 30.60
N GLN A 189 -17.60 -7.93 30.07
CA GLN A 189 -18.55 -7.40 29.10
C GLN A 189 -19.97 -7.41 29.73
N THR A 190 -20.97 -6.97 28.96
CA THR A 190 -22.38 -7.09 29.37
C THR A 190 -22.83 -8.55 29.49
N ASN A 191 -23.93 -8.78 30.20
CA ASN A 191 -24.62 -10.08 30.28
C ASN A 191 -23.74 -11.29 30.69
N GLY A 192 -22.77 -11.07 31.58
CA GLY A 192 -21.93 -12.14 32.15
C GLY A 192 -20.82 -12.66 31.25
N GLN A 193 -20.69 -12.12 30.03
CA GLN A 193 -19.62 -12.47 29.12
C GLN A 193 -18.33 -11.73 29.50
N TRP A 194 -17.18 -12.33 29.17
CA TRP A 194 -15.85 -11.79 29.39
C TRP A 194 -15.06 -11.86 28.09
N LYS A 195 -14.21 -10.87 27.83
CA LYS A 195 -13.31 -10.85 26.67
C LYS A 195 -11.87 -10.88 27.15
N ILE A 196 -11.18 -12.00 26.92
CA ILE A 196 -9.72 -12.05 27.09
C ILE A 196 -9.05 -11.66 25.77
N THR A 197 -8.03 -10.81 25.88
CA THR A 197 -7.20 -10.35 24.78
C THR A 197 -5.74 -10.61 25.15
N SER A 198 -5.02 -11.35 24.30
CA SER A 198 -3.58 -11.50 24.37
C SER A 198 -2.92 -10.62 23.31
N SER A 199 -1.77 -10.05 23.64
CA SER A 199 -0.98 -9.20 22.75
C SER A 199 0.44 -9.76 22.65
N LEU A 200 0.83 -10.22 21.46
CA LEU A 200 2.18 -10.68 21.16
C LEU A 200 2.97 -9.54 20.51
N THR A 201 4.06 -9.12 21.15
CA THR A 201 5.00 -8.13 20.63
C THR A 201 6.30 -8.80 20.18
N PHE A 202 6.67 -8.62 18.91
CA PHE A 202 7.84 -9.26 18.30
C PHE A 202 8.50 -8.36 17.25
N THR A 203 9.72 -8.72 16.84
CA THR A 203 10.42 -8.09 15.71
C THR A 203 10.48 -9.09 14.56
N PRO A 204 9.87 -8.81 13.39
CA PRO A 204 9.81 -9.74 12.27
C PRO A 204 11.09 -9.70 11.42
N SER A 205 11.44 -10.83 10.83
CA SER A 205 12.52 -10.97 9.85
C SER A 205 11.98 -11.15 8.43
N LYS A 206 12.83 -11.03 7.39
CA LYS A 206 12.40 -11.38 6.02
C LYS A 206 11.97 -12.84 5.90
N ALA A 207 12.56 -13.73 6.70
CA ALA A 207 12.22 -15.15 6.72
C ALA A 207 10.81 -15.43 7.25
N ASP A 208 10.12 -14.44 7.82
CA ASP A 208 8.73 -14.57 8.28
C ASP A 208 7.71 -14.10 7.25
N HIS A 209 8.17 -13.56 6.12
CA HIS A 209 7.32 -13.28 4.96
C HIS A 209 6.64 -14.57 4.45
N LYS A 210 5.32 -14.51 4.23
CA LYS A 210 4.43 -15.62 3.86
C LYS A 210 4.30 -16.76 4.90
N LYS A 211 4.85 -16.63 6.12
CA LYS A 211 4.52 -17.56 7.23
C LYS A 211 3.17 -17.25 7.87
N SER A 212 2.55 -18.26 8.48
CA SER A 212 1.35 -18.11 9.29
C SER A 212 1.69 -17.74 10.74
N LEU A 213 1.12 -16.63 11.22
CA LEU A 213 1.00 -16.34 12.63
C LEU A 213 -0.32 -16.93 13.14
N THR A 214 -0.24 -17.77 14.17
CA THR A 214 -1.37 -18.48 14.75
C THR A 214 -1.51 -18.13 16.23
N CYS A 215 -2.74 -17.90 16.67
CA CYS A 215 -3.14 -17.81 18.06
C CYS A 215 -4.13 -18.95 18.37
N THR A 216 -3.81 -19.80 19.35
CA THR A 216 -4.69 -20.88 19.82
C THR A 216 -5.18 -20.56 21.22
N ALA A 217 -6.50 -20.46 21.37
CA ALA A 217 -7.19 -20.28 22.64
C ALA A 217 -7.79 -21.61 23.10
N VAL A 218 -7.26 -22.18 24.19
CA VAL A 218 -7.71 -23.44 24.79
C VAL A 218 -8.64 -23.14 25.96
N PHE A 219 -9.88 -23.62 25.90
CA PHE A 219 -10.90 -23.37 26.92
C PHE A 219 -10.93 -24.50 27.97
N PRO A 220 -11.33 -24.19 29.23
CA PRO A 220 -11.64 -25.23 30.22
C PRO A 220 -12.68 -26.21 29.67
N GLY A 221 -12.40 -27.51 29.77
CA GLY A 221 -13.12 -28.55 29.05
C GLY A 221 -12.43 -29.05 27.76
N GLY A 222 -11.27 -28.49 27.39
CA GLY A 222 -10.41 -29.02 26.32
C GLY A 222 -10.83 -28.66 24.90
N LYS A 223 -11.71 -27.67 24.72
CA LYS A 223 -12.15 -27.18 23.40
C LYS A 223 -11.28 -26.02 22.96
N GLU A 224 -10.94 -25.95 21.67
CA GLU A 224 -9.99 -24.97 21.14
C GLU A 224 -10.61 -24.03 20.09
N SER A 225 -10.08 -22.80 20.02
CA SER A 225 -10.39 -21.83 18.95
C SER A 225 -9.09 -21.28 18.37
N ILE A 226 -8.94 -21.38 17.05
CA ILE A 226 -7.69 -21.07 16.33
C ILE A 226 -7.92 -19.85 15.42
N GLY A 227 -7.08 -18.84 15.59
CA GLY A 227 -7.03 -17.64 14.77
C GLY A 227 -5.71 -17.64 14.00
N LEU A 228 -5.77 -17.45 12.68
CA LEU A 228 -4.60 -17.57 11.80
C LEU A 228 -4.56 -16.40 10.81
N THR A 229 -3.37 -15.85 10.57
CA THR A 229 -3.12 -14.81 9.57
C THR A 229 -1.76 -14.99 8.91
N THR A 230 -1.60 -14.52 7.67
CA THR A 230 -0.34 -14.62 6.91
C THR A 230 0.47 -13.33 7.04
N LEU A 231 1.76 -13.44 7.38
CA LEU A 231 2.65 -12.31 7.59
C LEU A 231 3.24 -11.79 6.28
N TYR A 232 2.87 -10.57 5.87
CA TYR A 232 3.39 -9.90 4.67
C TYR A 232 4.49 -8.88 5.02
N ILE A 233 5.62 -9.38 5.51
CA ILE A 233 6.76 -8.55 5.94
C ILE A 233 7.37 -7.82 4.75
N LYS A 234 7.51 -6.48 4.83
CA LYS A 234 8.22 -5.64 3.85
C LYS A 234 9.71 -5.53 4.18
N TYR A 235 10.58 -5.63 3.18
CA TYR A 235 12.05 -5.54 3.28
C TYR A 235 12.64 -4.91 2.02
N ALA A 236 13.83 -4.30 2.15
CA ALA A 236 14.56 -3.73 1.02
C ALA A 236 15.06 -4.84 0.06
N PRO A 237 15.49 -4.50 -1.16
CA PRO A 237 16.00 -5.51 -2.10
C PRO A 237 17.30 -6.15 -1.57
N GLU A 238 17.32 -7.47 -1.50
CA GLU A 238 18.49 -8.29 -1.18
C GLU A 238 18.83 -9.21 -2.37
N ASN A 239 20.00 -9.84 -2.34
CA ASN A 239 20.47 -10.75 -3.39
C ASN A 239 20.39 -10.14 -4.81
N VAL A 240 20.66 -8.84 -4.93
CA VAL A 240 20.55 -8.11 -6.20
C VAL A 240 21.63 -8.62 -7.17
N ALA A 241 21.23 -9.00 -8.38
CA ALA A 241 22.11 -9.68 -9.34
C ALA A 241 21.80 -9.32 -10.79
N VAL A 242 22.84 -9.18 -11.61
CA VAL A 242 22.73 -9.02 -13.07
C VAL A 242 22.59 -10.40 -13.71
N ILE A 243 21.44 -10.66 -14.33
CA ILE A 243 21.20 -11.86 -15.16
C ILE A 243 21.46 -11.48 -16.63
N SER A 244 22.33 -12.22 -17.30
CA SER A 244 22.71 -12.01 -18.70
C SER A 244 23.20 -13.31 -19.35
N GLU A 245 23.48 -13.28 -20.65
CA GLU A 245 24.04 -14.41 -21.41
C GLU A 245 25.52 -14.69 -21.05
N LEU A 246 25.95 -15.95 -21.16
CA LEU A 246 27.28 -16.41 -20.69
C LEU A 246 28.48 -15.83 -21.46
N SER A 247 28.28 -15.39 -22.70
CA SER A 247 29.32 -14.83 -23.58
C SER A 247 28.66 -14.08 -24.74
N VAL A 248 29.21 -12.93 -25.12
CA VAL A 248 28.63 -12.05 -26.16
C VAL A 248 29.69 -11.64 -27.17
N ALA A 249 29.36 -11.58 -28.46
CA ALA A 249 30.30 -11.12 -29.49
C ALA A 249 30.40 -9.58 -29.52
N GLU A 250 31.60 -9.04 -29.76
CA GLU A 250 31.82 -7.61 -29.96
C GLU A 250 30.95 -7.04 -31.10
N GLY A 251 30.44 -5.83 -30.93
CA GLY A 251 29.51 -5.15 -31.85
C GLY A 251 28.07 -5.66 -31.81
N SER A 252 27.78 -6.78 -31.14
CA SER A 252 26.41 -7.29 -30.99
C SER A 252 25.63 -6.58 -29.87
N ASN A 253 24.36 -6.97 -29.67
CA ASN A 253 23.46 -6.42 -28.65
C ASN A 253 23.09 -7.51 -27.64
N MET A 254 23.05 -7.19 -26.35
CA MET A 254 22.87 -8.12 -25.24
C MET A 254 21.74 -7.67 -24.32
N ASN A 255 20.88 -8.58 -23.89
CA ASN A 255 19.86 -8.30 -22.88
C ASN A 255 20.38 -8.63 -21.48
N MET A 256 20.27 -7.68 -20.54
CA MET A 256 20.61 -7.85 -19.14
C MET A 256 19.40 -7.53 -18.27
N THR A 257 19.15 -8.28 -17.21
CA THR A 257 17.99 -8.09 -16.30
C THR A 257 18.45 -8.02 -14.85
N CYS A 258 17.93 -7.05 -14.09
CA CYS A 258 18.29 -6.85 -12.69
C CYS A 258 17.33 -7.63 -11.78
N SER A 259 17.79 -8.76 -11.23
CA SER A 259 17.04 -9.62 -10.32
C SER A 259 17.27 -9.19 -8.86
N SER A 260 16.26 -9.35 -7.99
CA SER A 260 16.38 -9.12 -6.54
C SER A 260 15.29 -9.81 -5.73
N ASP A 261 15.62 -10.21 -4.49
CA ASP A 261 14.68 -10.70 -3.47
C ASP A 261 14.15 -9.52 -2.64
N SER A 262 12.88 -9.10 -2.82
CA SER A 262 12.33 -7.93 -2.12
C SER A 262 10.82 -8.01 -1.89
N ASN A 263 10.31 -7.28 -0.87
CA ASN A 263 8.88 -7.02 -0.73
C ASN A 263 8.61 -5.57 -0.24
N PRO A 264 7.87 -4.72 -0.99
CA PRO A 264 7.32 -4.97 -2.32
C PRO A 264 8.42 -5.19 -3.37
N ALA A 265 8.03 -5.61 -4.58
CA ALA A 265 8.94 -5.64 -5.72
C ALA A 265 9.57 -4.26 -5.99
N PRO A 266 10.76 -4.17 -6.60
CA PRO A 266 11.38 -2.88 -6.91
C PRO A 266 10.64 -2.18 -8.04
N HIS A 267 10.38 -0.89 -7.87
CA HIS A 267 9.67 -0.03 -8.82
C HIS A 267 10.61 0.78 -9.71
N THR A 268 11.90 0.84 -9.36
CA THR A 268 12.92 1.60 -10.08
C THR A 268 14.22 0.79 -10.06
N TYR A 269 14.90 0.80 -11.20
CA TYR A 269 16.20 0.18 -11.40
C TYR A 269 17.15 1.24 -11.97
N HIS A 270 18.44 1.12 -11.71
CA HIS A 270 19.46 1.95 -12.35
C HIS A 270 20.65 1.08 -12.73
N TRP A 271 21.08 1.15 -13.98
CA TRP A 271 22.25 0.44 -14.50
C TRP A 271 23.44 1.38 -14.57
N PHE A 272 24.58 0.95 -14.04
CA PHE A 272 25.78 1.77 -13.96
C PHE A 272 27.01 1.04 -14.52
N THR A 273 27.91 1.81 -15.12
CA THR A 273 29.32 1.39 -15.29
C THR A 273 30.09 1.55 -13.99
N GLU A 274 31.25 0.90 -13.92
CA GLU A 274 32.31 1.11 -12.92
C GLU A 274 32.68 2.59 -12.72
N ALA A 275 32.61 3.41 -13.78
CA ALA A 275 32.81 4.86 -13.72
C ALA A 275 31.56 5.65 -13.25
N GLY A 276 30.55 4.99 -12.69
CA GLY A 276 29.32 5.61 -12.19
C GLY A 276 28.40 6.18 -13.28
N THR A 277 28.64 5.85 -14.56
CA THR A 277 27.83 6.37 -15.67
C THR A 277 26.50 5.63 -15.77
N LEU A 278 25.38 6.33 -15.67
CA LEU A 278 24.04 5.76 -15.83
C LEU A 278 23.82 5.29 -17.29
N LEU A 279 23.45 4.03 -17.46
CA LEU A 279 23.21 3.38 -18.75
C LEU A 279 21.72 3.26 -19.09
N SER A 280 20.87 2.97 -18.09
CA SER A 280 19.43 2.74 -18.23
C SER A 280 18.74 2.75 -16.86
N ASP A 281 17.44 3.02 -16.85
CA ASP A 281 16.52 2.94 -15.71
C ASP A 281 15.50 1.77 -15.81
N GLU A 282 15.61 0.93 -16.85
CA GLU A 282 14.69 -0.20 -17.09
C GLU A 282 15.09 -1.48 -16.32
N HIS A 283 14.11 -2.29 -15.92
CA HIS A 283 14.35 -3.61 -15.27
C HIS A 283 15.17 -4.57 -16.13
N THR A 284 14.92 -4.55 -17.44
CA THR A 284 15.67 -5.29 -18.46
C THR A 284 16.24 -4.27 -19.44
N PHE A 285 17.57 -4.20 -19.52
CA PHE A 285 18.31 -3.25 -20.35
C PHE A 285 18.97 -3.99 -21.52
N THR A 286 18.67 -3.55 -22.76
CA THR A 286 19.41 -4.00 -23.96
C THR A 286 20.65 -3.14 -24.16
N LEU A 287 21.81 -3.65 -23.74
CA LEU A 287 23.11 -3.07 -24.08
C LEU A 287 23.37 -3.25 -25.58
N LYS A 288 23.69 -2.16 -26.27
CA LYS A 288 23.90 -2.14 -27.73
C LYS A 288 25.36 -1.91 -28.08
N ASN A 289 25.83 -2.55 -29.16
CA ASN A 289 27.21 -2.44 -29.66
C ASN A 289 28.25 -2.71 -28.55
N VAL A 290 28.20 -3.91 -27.96
CA VAL A 290 29.09 -4.32 -26.87
C VAL A 290 30.56 -4.20 -27.33
N SER A 291 31.42 -3.57 -26.52
CA SER A 291 32.85 -3.40 -26.81
C SER A 291 33.71 -4.25 -25.87
N ARG A 292 34.84 -4.78 -26.35
CA ARG A 292 35.84 -5.47 -25.53
C ARG A 292 36.43 -4.60 -24.40
N HIS A 293 36.29 -3.27 -24.49
CA HIS A 293 36.78 -2.31 -23.49
C HIS A 293 35.71 -1.89 -22.46
N MET A 294 34.56 -2.56 -22.44
CA MET A 294 33.56 -2.32 -21.39
C MET A 294 34.04 -2.87 -20.04
N GLY A 295 34.23 -1.95 -19.09
CA GLY A 295 34.50 -2.25 -17.69
C GLY A 295 33.31 -2.87 -16.97
N ILE A 296 33.38 -2.92 -15.64
CA ILE A 296 32.43 -3.67 -14.83
C ILE A 296 31.05 -2.98 -14.83
N ILE A 297 29.96 -3.76 -14.83
CA ILE A 297 28.56 -3.28 -14.79
C ILE A 297 27.90 -3.72 -13.49
N TYR A 298 27.07 -2.86 -12.89
CA TYR A 298 26.19 -3.23 -11.79
C TYR A 298 24.81 -2.59 -11.95
N CYS A 299 23.80 -3.16 -11.28
CA CYS A 299 22.46 -2.59 -11.22
C CYS A 299 22.06 -2.28 -9.76
N THR A 300 21.34 -1.19 -9.55
CA THR A 300 20.69 -0.84 -8.28
C THR A 300 19.21 -1.14 -8.39
N ALA A 301 18.67 -1.94 -7.47
CA ALA A 301 17.23 -2.17 -7.33
C ALA A 301 16.69 -1.29 -6.18
N ILE A 302 15.54 -0.63 -6.40
CA ILE A 302 14.93 0.32 -5.44
C ILE A 302 13.45 -0.03 -5.21
N ASN A 303 13.07 -0.20 -3.94
CA ASN A 303 11.67 -0.34 -3.52
C ASN A 303 11.32 0.68 -2.41
N THR A 304 10.08 0.65 -1.94
CA THR A 304 9.57 1.59 -0.91
C THR A 304 10.16 1.41 0.49
N VAL A 305 11.10 0.49 0.69
CA VAL A 305 11.78 0.19 1.97
C VAL A 305 13.26 0.58 1.91
N GLY A 306 13.89 0.49 0.73
CA GLY A 306 15.28 0.87 0.51
C GLY A 306 15.79 0.50 -0.88
N GLN A 307 17.10 0.63 -1.05
CA GLN A 307 17.82 0.33 -2.28
C GLN A 307 19.03 -0.57 -2.00
N THR A 308 19.48 -1.35 -2.98
CA THR A 308 20.72 -2.12 -2.90
C THR A 308 21.30 -2.35 -4.29
N ASN A 309 22.64 -2.36 -4.38
CA ASN A 309 23.39 -2.59 -5.60
C ASN A 309 23.69 -4.09 -5.77
N SER A 310 23.77 -4.56 -7.01
CA SER A 310 24.29 -5.89 -7.33
C SER A 310 25.78 -5.99 -7.04
N SER A 311 26.29 -7.22 -6.97
CA SER A 311 27.72 -7.45 -7.17
C SER A 311 28.18 -6.86 -8.52
N PRO A 312 29.36 -6.22 -8.58
CA PRO A 312 29.94 -5.80 -9.85
C PRO A 312 30.16 -7.00 -10.77
N THR A 313 29.67 -6.93 -12.01
CA THR A 313 29.61 -8.03 -12.97
C THR A 313 30.40 -7.67 -14.24
N GLN A 314 31.45 -8.41 -14.56
CA GLN A 314 32.25 -8.22 -15.76
C GLN A 314 31.66 -9.02 -16.93
N LEU A 315 31.53 -8.40 -18.11
CA LEU A 315 31.02 -9.07 -19.31
C LEU A 315 32.08 -9.91 -20.00
N ASN A 316 31.69 -11.12 -20.43
CA ASN A 316 32.54 -12.04 -21.18
C ASN A 316 32.42 -11.76 -22.69
N VAL A 317 33.15 -10.74 -23.17
CA VAL A 317 33.07 -10.25 -24.56
C VAL A 317 34.06 -10.97 -25.47
N LEU A 318 33.57 -11.70 -26.47
CA LEU A 318 34.37 -12.41 -27.46
C LEU A 318 34.67 -11.49 -28.65
N TYR A 319 35.92 -11.45 -29.10
CA TYR A 319 36.39 -10.59 -30.20
C TYR A 319 37.46 -11.27 -31.07
N PRO A 320 37.54 -10.93 -32.37
CA PRO A 320 38.58 -11.45 -33.27
C PRO A 320 39.97 -10.92 -32.89
N PRO A 321 41.05 -11.66 -33.22
CA PRO A 321 42.41 -11.28 -32.86
C PRO A 321 42.84 -9.94 -33.43
N GLU A 322 43.71 -9.25 -32.69
CA GLU A 322 44.39 -8.04 -33.12
C GLU A 322 45.88 -8.16 -32.79
N ILE A 323 46.75 -8.05 -33.82
CA ILE A 323 48.19 -8.05 -33.63
C ILE A 323 48.64 -6.60 -33.39
N LYS A 324 49.11 -6.31 -32.17
CA LYS A 324 49.44 -4.93 -31.73
C LYS A 324 50.71 -4.42 -32.41
N ALA A 325 50.76 -3.12 -32.66
CA ALA A 325 51.85 -2.43 -33.35
C ALA A 325 53.23 -2.46 -32.63
N GLY A 326 53.30 -2.95 -31.39
CA GLY A 326 54.57 -3.28 -30.72
C GLY A 326 55.24 -4.55 -31.24
N SER A 327 54.55 -5.32 -32.08
CA SER A 327 55.12 -6.48 -32.79
C SER A 327 56.22 -6.02 -33.76
N SER A 328 57.39 -6.64 -33.68
CA SER A 328 58.61 -6.17 -34.34
C SER A 328 59.60 -7.31 -34.59
N CYS A 329 60.58 -7.11 -35.47
CA CYS A 329 61.69 -8.03 -35.70
C CYS A 329 63.03 -7.28 -35.61
N THR A 330 63.95 -7.76 -34.77
CA THR A 330 65.34 -7.30 -34.72
C THR A 330 66.28 -8.28 -35.43
N LEU A 331 67.41 -7.77 -35.89
CA LEU A 331 68.52 -8.55 -36.44
C LEU A 331 69.75 -8.27 -35.57
N ASP A 332 70.11 -9.24 -34.76
CA ASP A 332 71.23 -9.19 -33.82
C ASP A 332 72.38 -10.11 -34.30
N THR A 333 73.55 -10.03 -33.66
CA THR A 333 74.74 -10.81 -34.05
C THR A 333 74.56 -12.33 -33.93
N SER A 334 73.51 -12.79 -33.25
CA SER A 334 73.11 -14.18 -33.09
C SER A 334 72.03 -14.66 -34.08
N GLY A 335 71.32 -13.74 -34.76
CA GLY A 335 70.21 -14.09 -35.67
C GLY A 335 69.07 -13.06 -35.68
N VAL A 336 67.96 -13.44 -36.32
CA VAL A 336 66.71 -12.66 -36.31
C VAL A 336 65.88 -13.05 -35.10
N THR A 337 65.38 -12.06 -34.35
CA THR A 337 64.39 -12.25 -33.29
C THR A 337 63.12 -11.47 -33.63
N CYS A 338 62.03 -12.17 -33.92
CA CYS A 338 60.71 -11.57 -34.07
C CYS A 338 59.86 -11.75 -32.80
N LEU A 339 59.14 -10.69 -32.45
CA LEU A 339 58.19 -10.60 -31.34
C LEU A 339 56.81 -10.24 -31.90
N PHE A 340 55.80 -11.07 -31.62
CA PHE A 340 54.41 -10.79 -31.98
C PHE A 340 53.54 -10.73 -30.73
N ILE A 341 52.76 -9.65 -30.59
CA ILE A 341 51.86 -9.40 -29.46
C ILE A 341 50.42 -9.46 -29.98
N VAL A 342 49.69 -10.51 -29.61
CA VAL A 342 48.35 -10.81 -30.13
C VAL A 342 47.32 -10.68 -29.01
N ASP A 343 46.32 -9.83 -29.18
CA ASP A 343 45.19 -9.66 -28.24
C ASP A 343 43.96 -10.37 -28.80
N SER A 344 43.41 -11.33 -28.06
CA SER A 344 42.26 -12.13 -28.52
C SER A 344 41.47 -12.78 -27.39
N HIS A 345 40.15 -12.83 -27.51
CA HIS A 345 39.29 -13.63 -26.62
C HIS A 345 38.16 -14.31 -27.43
N PRO A 346 38.06 -15.65 -27.47
CA PRO A 346 38.97 -16.63 -26.86
C PRO A 346 40.36 -16.59 -27.50
N THR A 347 41.34 -17.15 -26.80
CA THR A 347 42.75 -17.20 -27.21
C THR A 347 42.92 -17.79 -28.62
N SER A 348 43.74 -17.14 -29.44
CA SER A 348 43.96 -17.54 -30.84
C SER A 348 44.97 -18.68 -31.00
N GLU A 349 44.75 -19.49 -32.04
CA GLU A 349 45.81 -20.27 -32.71
C GLU A 349 46.68 -19.30 -33.53
N ILE A 350 48.01 -19.40 -33.41
CA ILE A 350 48.96 -18.50 -34.09
C ILE A 350 49.84 -19.31 -35.05
N LYS A 351 49.93 -18.86 -36.30
CA LYS A 351 50.72 -19.46 -37.39
C LYS A 351 51.71 -18.44 -37.93
N LEU A 352 52.95 -18.87 -38.14
CA LEU A 352 54.04 -18.05 -38.65
C LEU A 352 54.58 -18.68 -39.94
N TRP A 353 54.87 -17.89 -40.97
CA TRP A 353 55.54 -18.37 -42.19
C TRP A 353 56.43 -17.29 -42.82
N ALA A 354 57.39 -17.74 -43.65
CA ALA A 354 58.30 -16.88 -44.41
C ALA A 354 57.66 -16.44 -45.74
N ALA A 355 58.44 -16.17 -46.79
CA ALA A 355 57.91 -15.75 -48.10
C ALA A 355 56.93 -16.75 -48.78
N ASP A 356 56.85 -18.01 -48.33
CA ASP A 356 55.95 -19.04 -48.86
C ASP A 356 55.05 -19.60 -47.74
N PRO A 357 53.71 -19.64 -47.87
CA PRO A 357 52.79 -20.17 -46.85
C PRO A 357 52.91 -21.67 -46.57
N SER A 358 53.65 -22.44 -47.39
CA SER A 358 54.02 -23.82 -47.09
C SER A 358 55.23 -23.96 -46.13
N SER A 359 55.90 -22.86 -45.79
CA SER A 359 57.07 -22.82 -44.90
C SER A 359 56.71 -22.38 -43.47
N GLU A 360 56.00 -23.23 -42.73
CA GLU A 360 55.61 -22.92 -41.35
C GLU A 360 56.84 -22.80 -40.42
N LEU A 361 56.97 -21.64 -39.76
CA LEU A 361 58.10 -21.27 -38.92
C LEU A 361 57.84 -21.68 -37.46
N ARG A 362 58.73 -22.51 -36.91
CA ARG A 362 58.59 -23.05 -35.56
C ARG A 362 58.88 -22.00 -34.49
N ARG A 363 57.82 -21.50 -33.85
CA ARG A 363 57.84 -20.62 -32.66
C ARG A 363 58.83 -21.11 -31.60
N THR A 364 59.57 -20.18 -30.99
CA THR A 364 60.61 -20.48 -29.99
C THR A 364 60.16 -20.24 -28.55
N HIS A 365 59.26 -19.26 -28.32
CA HIS A 365 58.59 -19.06 -27.02
C HIS A 365 57.15 -18.60 -27.25
N GLU A 366 56.25 -18.92 -26.31
CA GLU A 366 54.86 -18.47 -26.30
C GLU A 366 54.41 -18.24 -24.85
N GLU A 367 54.09 -17.00 -24.52
CA GLU A 367 53.60 -16.58 -23.20
C GLU A 367 52.14 -16.12 -23.31
N LYS A 368 51.36 -16.36 -22.25
CA LYS A 368 49.94 -16.01 -22.19
C LYS A 368 49.64 -15.20 -20.94
N HIS A 369 49.24 -13.95 -21.17
CA HIS A 369 49.01 -12.90 -20.19
C HIS A 369 47.56 -12.42 -20.33
N GLY A 370 46.61 -13.25 -19.88
CA GLY A 370 45.18 -13.00 -20.07
C GLY A 370 44.75 -13.16 -21.54
N THR A 371 44.22 -12.10 -22.13
CA THR A 371 43.86 -12.06 -23.57
C THR A 371 45.07 -11.86 -24.49
N LEU A 372 46.21 -11.40 -23.93
CA LEU A 372 47.45 -11.20 -24.66
C LEU A 372 48.23 -12.52 -24.77
N THR A 373 48.59 -12.90 -25.99
CA THR A 373 49.55 -13.96 -26.30
C THR A 373 50.78 -13.33 -26.94
N ILE A 374 51.95 -13.53 -26.32
CA ILE A 374 53.23 -13.02 -26.81
C ILE A 374 53.99 -14.20 -27.40
N VAL A 375 54.33 -14.13 -28.69
CA VAL A 375 55.06 -15.16 -29.41
C VAL A 375 56.43 -14.63 -29.81
N THR A 376 57.49 -15.39 -29.49
CA THR A 376 58.84 -15.13 -30.03
C THR A 376 59.22 -16.17 -31.07
N LEU A 377 60.02 -15.72 -32.03
CA LEU A 377 60.62 -16.53 -33.08
C LEU A 377 62.09 -16.11 -33.24
N GLN A 378 63.01 -16.99 -32.86
CA GLN A 378 64.44 -16.82 -33.07
C GLN A 378 64.92 -17.70 -34.24
N GLY A 379 65.66 -17.11 -35.19
CA GLY A 379 66.12 -17.77 -36.41
C GLY A 379 67.55 -17.40 -36.78
N ALA A 380 68.30 -18.34 -37.34
CA ALA A 380 69.71 -18.15 -37.70
C ALA A 380 69.90 -17.17 -38.88
N LEU A 381 71.14 -16.67 -39.02
CA LEU A 381 71.58 -15.82 -40.15
C LEU A 381 71.30 -16.52 -41.49
N GLY A 382 70.54 -15.85 -42.37
CA GLY A 382 69.95 -16.43 -43.58
C GLY A 382 68.42 -16.50 -43.59
N PHE A 383 67.75 -15.87 -42.61
CA PHE A 383 66.29 -15.73 -42.56
C PHE A 383 65.71 -14.93 -43.74
N SER A 384 64.42 -15.11 -44.02
CA SER A 384 63.71 -14.33 -45.04
C SER A 384 63.45 -12.90 -44.57
N ASP A 385 63.52 -11.93 -45.50
CA ASP A 385 63.26 -10.51 -45.24
C ASP A 385 61.82 -10.20 -44.82
N ILE A 386 60.90 -11.16 -44.95
CA ILE A 386 59.48 -11.01 -44.66
C ILE A 386 59.02 -12.15 -43.75
N VAL A 387 58.35 -11.80 -42.65
CA VAL A 387 57.68 -12.73 -41.74
C VAL A 387 56.20 -12.40 -41.66
N HIS A 388 55.36 -13.39 -41.94
CA HIS A 388 53.92 -13.30 -41.75
C HIS A 388 53.54 -13.94 -40.41
N CYS A 389 52.65 -13.28 -39.67
CA CYS A 389 52.03 -13.81 -38.46
C CYS A 389 50.51 -13.74 -38.62
N GLN A 390 49.84 -14.89 -38.52
CA GLN A 390 48.39 -15.00 -38.55
C GLN A 390 47.88 -15.54 -37.21
N ALA A 391 46.91 -14.83 -36.65
CA ALA A 391 46.15 -15.27 -35.49
C ALA A 391 44.73 -15.65 -35.93
N ILE A 392 44.18 -16.74 -35.39
CA ILE A 392 42.85 -17.27 -35.71
C ILE A 392 42.13 -17.65 -34.39
N ASN A 393 40.91 -17.17 -34.17
CA ASN A 393 40.03 -17.69 -33.13
C ASN A 393 38.61 -17.93 -33.67
N SER A 394 37.67 -18.28 -32.79
CA SER A 394 36.27 -18.56 -33.19
C SER A 394 35.48 -17.34 -33.68
N GLN A 395 36.01 -16.12 -33.53
CA GLN A 395 35.38 -14.86 -33.94
C GLN A 395 35.97 -14.31 -35.26
N GLY A 396 37.15 -14.78 -35.69
CA GLY A 396 37.78 -14.37 -36.95
C GLY A 396 39.28 -14.63 -36.99
N ASN A 397 39.94 -14.06 -37.99
CA ASN A 397 41.40 -14.10 -38.13
C ASN A 397 41.98 -12.70 -38.44
N TYR A 398 43.27 -12.55 -38.16
CA TYR A 398 44.04 -11.35 -38.46
C TYR A 398 45.44 -11.76 -38.91
N THR A 399 46.02 -11.08 -39.91
CA THR A 399 47.36 -11.39 -40.43
C THR A 399 48.18 -10.12 -40.54
N MET A 400 49.32 -10.07 -39.83
CA MET A 400 50.30 -9.00 -39.92
C MET A 400 51.52 -9.48 -40.70
N THR A 401 52.14 -8.58 -41.46
CA THR A 401 53.38 -8.83 -42.19
C THR A 401 54.43 -7.84 -41.70
N ILE A 402 55.59 -8.35 -41.27
CA ILE A 402 56.71 -7.52 -40.83
C ILE A 402 57.89 -7.76 -41.78
N GLN A 403 58.49 -6.68 -42.25
CA GLN A 403 59.77 -6.73 -42.94
C GLN A 403 60.89 -6.65 -41.92
N VAL A 404 61.86 -7.57 -42.00
CA VAL A 404 63.05 -7.54 -41.15
C VAL A 404 63.97 -6.44 -41.68
N LEU A 405 64.16 -5.38 -40.89
CA LEU A 405 65.04 -4.28 -41.27
C LEU A 405 66.51 -4.74 -41.26
N GLN A 406 67.01 -5.14 -42.43
CA GLN A 406 68.44 -5.31 -42.65
C GLN A 406 69.14 -3.98 -42.33
N ASN A 407 69.99 -3.97 -41.30
CA ASN A 407 70.67 -2.76 -40.84
C ASN A 407 71.84 -2.39 -41.77
N HIS A 408 71.51 -1.89 -42.95
CA HIS A 408 72.47 -1.45 -43.94
C HIS A 408 73.11 -0.13 -43.48
N GLU A 409 74.29 -0.21 -42.83
CA GLU A 409 75.08 0.96 -42.45
C GLU A 409 75.51 1.78 -43.69
N LYS A 410 74.66 2.72 -44.11
CA LYS A 410 75.06 3.85 -44.93
C LYS A 410 75.25 5.07 -44.05
N HIS A 411 76.48 5.19 -43.55
CA HIS A 411 77.03 6.35 -42.86
C HIS A 411 76.38 7.68 -43.29
N ASN A 412 75.65 8.33 -42.38
CA ASN A 412 75.22 9.72 -42.55
C ASN A 412 76.34 10.71 -42.19
N THR A 413 77.55 10.48 -42.73
CA THR A 413 78.75 11.29 -42.49
C THR A 413 78.71 12.66 -43.18
N GLN A 414 77.68 12.95 -43.99
CA GLN A 414 77.44 14.29 -44.53
C GLN A 414 76.85 15.24 -43.48
N LEU A 415 75.90 14.78 -42.65
CA LEU A 415 75.20 15.66 -41.70
C LEU A 415 76.12 16.18 -40.58
N LEU A 416 77.13 15.39 -40.20
CA LEU A 416 78.07 15.74 -39.14
C LEU A 416 79.12 16.78 -39.56
N TYR A 417 79.42 16.88 -40.87
CA TYR A 417 80.22 17.99 -41.41
C TYR A 417 79.42 19.30 -41.46
N ILE A 418 78.12 19.24 -41.75
CA ILE A 418 77.25 20.42 -41.82
C ILE A 418 77.06 21.02 -40.41
N SER A 419 76.86 20.21 -39.38
CA SER A 419 76.79 20.69 -37.99
C SER A 419 78.13 21.25 -37.49
N ALA A 420 79.25 20.59 -37.79
CA ALA A 420 80.59 21.09 -37.44
C ALA A 420 80.89 22.45 -38.10
N ALA A 421 80.55 22.63 -39.38
CA ALA A 421 80.71 23.90 -40.08
C ALA A 421 79.82 25.02 -39.48
N ALA A 422 78.56 24.72 -39.14
CA ALA A 422 77.65 25.67 -38.51
C ALA A 422 78.14 26.11 -37.12
N ILE A 423 78.66 25.17 -36.31
CA ILE A 423 79.22 25.46 -34.98
C ILE A 423 80.48 26.32 -35.11
N ALA A 424 81.39 26.02 -36.05
CA ALA A 424 82.57 26.84 -36.31
C ALA A 424 82.21 28.29 -36.73
N PHE A 425 81.17 28.46 -37.55
CA PHE A 425 80.67 29.77 -37.97
C PHE A 425 80.07 30.56 -36.79
N LEU A 426 79.32 29.90 -35.90
CA LEU A 426 78.80 30.49 -34.66
C LEU A 426 79.91 30.94 -33.71
N VAL A 427 80.95 30.11 -33.51
CA VAL A 427 82.12 30.47 -32.67
C VAL A 427 82.88 31.66 -33.25
N MET A 428 83.02 31.76 -34.58
CA MET A 428 83.62 32.92 -35.25
C MET A 428 82.80 34.21 -35.02
N ILE A 429 81.47 34.15 -35.11
CA ILE A 429 80.59 35.31 -34.85
C ILE A 429 80.68 35.77 -33.38
N ILE A 430 80.70 34.83 -32.43
CA ILE A 430 80.84 35.13 -31.00
C ILE A 430 82.23 35.71 -30.69
N GLY A 431 83.30 35.19 -31.28
CA GLY A 431 84.65 35.75 -31.14
C GLY A 431 84.73 37.21 -31.63
N LEU A 432 84.11 37.50 -32.79
CA LEU A 432 84.08 38.85 -33.35
C LEU A 432 83.23 39.84 -32.53
N SER A 433 82.16 39.38 -31.84
CA SER A 433 81.35 40.24 -30.98
C SER A 433 82.05 40.57 -29.66
N VAL A 434 82.71 39.58 -29.03
CA VAL A 434 83.51 39.76 -27.80
C VAL A 434 84.71 40.70 -28.06
N TRP A 435 85.40 40.55 -29.20
CA TRP A 435 86.51 41.43 -29.59
C TRP A 435 86.09 42.91 -29.70
N LYS A 436 84.84 43.19 -30.07
CA LYS A 436 84.31 44.56 -30.22
C LYS A 436 84.04 45.26 -28.88
N ILE A 437 83.75 44.52 -27.82
CA ILE A 437 83.38 45.08 -26.51
C ILE A 437 84.64 45.45 -25.69
N HIS A 438 85.76 44.73 -25.87
CA HIS A 438 86.98 44.88 -25.07
C HIS A 438 87.82 46.16 -25.38
N ARG A 439 87.31 47.14 -26.13
CA ARG A 439 88.06 48.37 -26.48
C ARG A 439 87.56 49.68 -25.85
N TRP A 440 86.41 49.71 -25.16
CA TRP A 440 85.93 50.90 -24.44
C TRP A 440 86.06 50.78 -22.91
N LYS A 441 87.32 50.87 -22.49
CA LYS A 441 87.76 51.57 -21.26
C LYS A 441 87.10 52.97 -21.18
N CYS A 442 86.92 53.63 -20.02
CA CYS A 442 87.56 53.47 -18.70
C CYS A 442 86.87 54.34 -17.62
N LYS A 443 87.28 54.15 -16.34
CA LYS A 443 87.39 55.17 -15.25
C LYS A 443 86.08 55.70 -14.63
N ASP A 444 86.02 56.11 -13.36
CA ASP A 444 86.96 56.07 -12.19
C ASP A 444 86.06 56.16 -10.91
N LEU A 445 86.46 55.91 -9.64
CA LEU A 445 87.79 55.71 -9.05
C LEU A 445 87.80 54.63 -7.93
N ASN A 446 87.93 54.99 -6.64
CA ASN A 446 88.15 54.17 -5.40
C ASN A 446 88.27 55.15 -4.18
N PRO A 447 88.60 54.75 -2.92
CA PRO A 447 88.12 53.64 -2.06
C PRO A 447 87.89 54.09 -0.57
N ILE A 448 87.72 53.16 0.39
CA ILE A 448 88.42 53.11 1.72
C ILE A 448 88.19 51.73 2.41
N TYR A 449 89.12 51.31 3.28
CA TYR A 449 89.13 50.04 4.07
C TYR A 449 88.18 50.10 5.30
N ASP A 450 87.80 49.03 6.02
CA ASP A 450 88.13 47.58 6.06
C ASP A 450 86.85 46.76 6.49
N GLY A 451 86.81 45.45 6.79
CA GLY A 451 87.84 44.41 6.93
C GLY A 451 87.34 43.03 7.44
N SER A 452 88.28 42.10 7.61
CA SER A 452 88.23 40.77 8.30
C SER A 452 87.00 39.82 8.19
N GLN A 453 87.25 38.66 7.57
CA GLN A 453 86.86 37.29 7.96
C GLN A 453 85.46 36.65 7.69
N HIS A 454 85.57 35.40 7.19
CA HIS A 454 84.67 34.22 7.21
C HIS A 454 83.30 34.18 6.49
N VAL A 455 83.23 33.22 5.55
CA VAL A 455 82.15 32.23 5.25
C VAL A 455 80.69 32.71 5.30
N TYR A 456 80.02 32.65 4.14
CA TYR A 456 78.56 32.83 4.03
C TYR A 456 77.89 31.83 3.09
N GLY A 457 76.60 31.59 3.36
CA GLY A 457 75.70 30.80 2.51
C GLY A 457 74.36 30.51 3.18
N ASN A 458 73.55 31.54 3.50
CA ASN A 458 72.19 31.35 4.03
C ASN A 458 71.33 32.65 4.02
N MET A 459 70.02 32.49 3.80
CA MET A 459 68.89 33.31 4.34
C MET A 459 68.86 34.83 3.97
N THR A 460 67.83 35.62 4.32
CA THR A 460 66.47 35.41 4.91
C THR A 460 65.39 35.73 3.84
N THR A 461 64.06 35.79 4.02
CA THR A 461 63.04 35.72 5.13
C THR A 461 61.87 34.81 4.65
N GLU A 462 60.75 34.49 5.31
CA GLU A 462 60.17 34.45 6.69
C GLU A 462 59.07 33.33 6.62
N GLY A 463 58.41 32.77 7.64
CA GLY A 463 57.75 33.25 8.88
C GLY A 463 56.26 32.80 8.85
N PRO A 464 55.55 32.54 9.97
CA PRO A 464 55.89 31.61 11.07
C PRO A 464 54.76 30.60 11.52
N TYR A 465 55.15 29.50 12.18
CA TYR A 465 54.49 28.68 13.26
C TYR A 465 52.99 28.21 13.15
N GLU A 466 52.69 26.90 13.03
CA GLU A 466 52.30 25.89 14.10
C GLU A 466 50.76 25.85 14.38
N GLU A 467 50.06 24.84 14.94
CA GLU A 467 50.30 23.51 15.59
C GLU A 467 49.07 22.57 15.23
N GLU A 468 48.85 21.28 15.54
CA GLU A 468 49.40 20.26 16.47
C GLU A 468 49.24 18.78 15.91
N TYR A 469 49.06 17.74 16.74
CA TYR A 469 49.13 16.27 16.48
C TYR A 469 47.74 15.55 16.66
N PRO A 470 47.54 14.21 16.86
CA PRO A 470 48.41 12.99 16.90
C PRO A 470 47.90 11.75 16.07
N TYR A 471 48.51 10.55 15.96
CA TYR A 471 49.88 9.99 16.13
C TYR A 471 50.01 8.65 15.29
N GLU A 472 50.99 7.78 15.59
CA GLU A 472 51.47 6.61 14.81
C GLU A 472 51.06 5.21 15.41
N HIS A 473 51.58 4.00 15.10
CA HIS A 473 52.96 3.50 14.85
C HIS A 473 52.99 2.08 14.18
N ALA A 474 54.19 1.50 13.94
CA ALA A 474 54.41 0.22 13.23
C ALA A 474 55.47 -0.71 13.89
N GLY A 475 55.60 -1.97 13.46
CA GLY A 475 56.70 -2.89 13.85
C GLY A 475 56.49 -4.39 13.55
N GLU A 476 57.55 -5.12 13.22
CA GLU A 476 57.59 -6.55 12.83
C GLU A 476 58.32 -7.45 13.84
N TYR A 477 58.02 -8.77 13.87
CA TYR A 477 59.01 -9.82 14.22
C TYR A 477 58.67 -11.20 13.60
N GLU A 478 59.70 -12.02 13.36
CA GLU A 478 59.64 -13.33 12.67
C GLU A 478 59.75 -14.58 13.59
N ALA A 479 59.57 -15.75 12.95
CA ALA A 479 60.33 -17.00 13.16
C ALA A 479 59.85 -18.10 14.15
N THR A 480 59.48 -19.26 13.57
CA THR A 480 59.54 -20.65 14.11
C THR A 480 58.67 -21.04 15.33
N GLY A 481 58.12 -22.25 15.48
CA GLY A 481 57.94 -23.37 14.53
C GLY A 481 58.48 -24.74 15.01
N LEU A 482 57.60 -25.71 15.38
CA LEU A 482 57.90 -27.15 15.38
C LEU A 482 56.62 -28.04 15.43
N ASN A 483 56.77 -29.36 15.21
CA ASN A 483 55.71 -30.39 15.05
C ASN A 483 55.15 -30.92 16.41
N THR A 484 54.01 -31.63 16.51
CA THR A 484 53.91 -33.10 16.24
C THR A 484 52.51 -33.75 16.43
N VAL A 485 52.22 -34.80 15.64
CA VAL A 485 51.52 -36.08 15.99
C VAL A 485 50.01 -36.09 16.39
N SER A 486 49.16 -36.19 15.37
CA SER A 486 48.11 -37.24 15.07
C SER A 486 47.21 -37.96 16.11
N SER A 487 46.08 -38.45 15.57
CA SER A 487 45.26 -39.66 15.96
C SER A 487 44.14 -39.48 17.03
N ALA A 488 42.98 -40.18 16.97
CA ALA A 488 42.45 -41.12 15.95
C ALA A 488 40.91 -41.36 16.00
N ARG A 489 40.32 -41.79 14.85
CA ARG A 489 39.20 -42.77 14.66
C ARG A 489 37.80 -42.44 15.27
N HIS A 490 36.64 -42.87 14.75
CA HIS A 490 36.12 -43.57 13.52
C HIS A 490 34.70 -42.97 13.24
N GLY A 491 33.87 -43.28 12.22
CA GLY A 491 33.81 -44.22 11.07
C GLY A 491 32.44 -44.00 10.36
N SER A 492 32.10 -44.37 9.10
CA SER A 492 32.48 -45.40 8.12
C SER A 492 31.81 -46.79 8.29
N PRO A 493 31.29 -47.47 7.22
CA PRO A 493 30.89 -47.02 5.87
C PRO A 493 29.60 -47.75 5.34
N LEU A 494 29.53 -48.09 4.02
CA LEU A 494 28.46 -48.81 3.25
C LEU A 494 27.20 -47.96 2.90
N GLU A 495 26.44 -48.12 1.81
CA GLU A 495 26.60 -48.59 0.40
C GLU A 495 25.57 -47.77 -0.46
N GLY A 496 25.38 -47.86 -1.79
CA GLY A 496 25.91 -48.75 -2.82
C GLY A 496 25.25 -48.61 -4.22
N LYS A 497 25.74 -49.39 -5.18
CA LYS A 497 25.19 -49.78 -6.52
C LYS A 497 24.43 -48.80 -7.45
N ILE A 498 25.05 -48.67 -8.63
CA ILE A 498 24.49 -48.38 -9.96
C ILE A 498 23.31 -49.33 -10.33
N THR A 499 22.30 -48.83 -11.06
CA THR A 499 21.59 -49.61 -12.11
C THR A 499 21.06 -48.73 -13.25
N PHE A 500 20.84 -49.32 -14.43
CA PHE A 500 20.40 -48.68 -15.68
C PHE A 500 19.26 -49.51 -16.32
N GLY A 501 18.34 -48.87 -17.06
CA GLY A 501 17.27 -49.52 -17.85
C GLY A 501 15.94 -48.76 -17.72
N SER A 502 15.36 -48.19 -18.77
CA SER A 502 14.73 -48.79 -19.98
C SER A 502 13.36 -49.45 -19.65
N VAL A 503 12.29 -49.23 -20.43
CA VAL A 503 12.12 -49.66 -21.82
C VAL A 503 11.11 -48.77 -22.60
N TRP A 504 11.50 -48.36 -23.82
CA TRP A 504 10.73 -48.11 -25.07
C TRP A 504 9.38 -47.33 -25.02
N LYS A 505 9.25 -46.17 -25.73
CA LYS A 505 8.77 -45.99 -27.14
C LYS A 505 7.26 -46.31 -27.33
N GLU A 506 6.50 -45.63 -28.19
CA GLU A 506 6.84 -45.25 -29.57
C GLU A 506 6.09 -44.00 -30.12
N ASN A 507 6.41 -43.64 -31.37
CA ASN A 507 6.03 -42.43 -32.13
C ASN A 507 4.51 -42.22 -32.35
N ARG A 508 4.16 -41.00 -32.79
CA ARG A 508 3.25 -40.82 -33.94
C ARG A 508 3.48 -39.49 -34.66
N ASP A 509 3.52 -39.53 -35.98
CA ASP A 509 3.50 -38.37 -36.88
C ASP A 509 2.89 -38.77 -38.25
N ARG A 510 2.19 -37.83 -38.89
CA ARG A 510 1.72 -37.75 -40.31
C ARG A 510 1.01 -38.93 -41.04
N ASP A 511 -0.30 -38.73 -41.23
CA ASP A 511 -0.97 -38.34 -42.51
C ASP A 511 -1.36 -39.28 -43.69
N ILE A 512 -2.54 -38.90 -44.26
CA ILE A 512 -3.02 -38.96 -45.67
C ILE A 512 -3.30 -40.32 -46.37
N SER A 513 -4.59 -40.60 -46.64
CA SER A 513 -5.20 -40.69 -48.00
C SER A 513 -6.68 -41.18 -47.94
N GLN A 514 -7.67 -40.34 -48.29
CA GLN A 514 -8.37 -40.17 -49.59
C GLN A 514 -9.49 -41.18 -49.95
N THR A 515 -10.73 -40.67 -50.10
CA THR A 515 -11.73 -40.88 -51.19
C THR A 515 -13.09 -40.30 -50.76
N GLY A 516 -13.91 -39.60 -51.57
CA GLY A 516 -13.71 -38.99 -52.89
C GLY A 516 -15.04 -38.46 -53.51
N LYS A 517 -14.98 -37.53 -54.48
CA LYS A 517 -16.10 -36.89 -55.25
C LYS A 517 -16.92 -35.82 -54.46
N SER A 518 -17.49 -34.76 -55.04
CA SER A 518 -17.55 -34.27 -56.45
C SER A 518 -17.58 -32.72 -56.56
N MET A 519 -17.64 -32.19 -57.79
CA MET A 519 -17.31 -30.82 -58.24
C MET A 519 -18.47 -29.78 -58.35
N LYS A 520 -18.08 -28.49 -58.18
CA LYS A 520 -18.50 -27.24 -58.91
C LYS A 520 -19.98 -26.79 -59.04
N SER A 521 -20.28 -25.59 -58.50
CA SER A 521 -20.69 -24.33 -59.21
C SER A 521 -20.97 -23.23 -58.15
N ASP A 522 -20.66 -21.93 -58.22
CA ASP A 522 -20.56 -20.87 -59.26
C ASP A 522 -21.82 -19.95 -59.36
N SER A 523 -21.60 -18.64 -59.53
CA SER A 523 -22.56 -17.52 -59.79
C SER A 523 -23.63 -17.03 -58.75
N GLN A 524 -23.40 -15.82 -58.22
CA GLN A 524 -24.24 -14.59 -58.18
C GLN A 524 -25.75 -14.51 -57.74
N ILE A 525 -25.97 -13.65 -56.73
CA ILE A 525 -26.90 -12.46 -56.69
C ILE A 525 -28.44 -12.61 -56.49
N SER A 526 -28.86 -12.22 -55.26
CA SER A 526 -30.06 -11.42 -54.88
C SER A 526 -31.45 -12.03 -54.54
N ARG A 527 -31.93 -11.62 -53.35
CA ARG A 527 -33.29 -11.20 -52.94
C ARG A 527 -34.53 -11.96 -53.44
N VAL A 528 -35.33 -12.45 -52.48
CA VAL A 528 -36.53 -11.73 -51.93
C VAL A 528 -36.94 -12.36 -50.58
N SER A 529 -37.66 -11.62 -49.72
CA SER A 529 -38.03 -12.03 -48.35
C SER A 529 -39.55 -12.18 -48.14
N ARG A 530 -39.93 -13.03 -47.18
CA ARG A 530 -41.12 -12.95 -46.30
C ARG A 530 -40.84 -13.88 -45.09
N VAL A 531 -40.61 -13.38 -43.86
CA VAL A 531 -41.58 -12.85 -42.86
C VAL A 531 -42.43 -13.99 -42.28
N ALA A 532 -42.57 -14.20 -40.96
CA ALA A 532 -42.81 -13.24 -39.87
C ALA A 532 -42.12 -13.57 -38.51
N PRO A 533 -42.23 -12.73 -37.45
CA PRO A 533 -41.42 -12.81 -36.22
C PRO A 533 -42.19 -13.31 -34.97
N MET A 534 -41.47 -13.41 -33.83
CA MET A 534 -42.06 -13.30 -32.49
C MET A 534 -41.49 -12.08 -31.74
N THR A 535 -42.30 -11.05 -31.59
CA THR A 535 -42.33 -10.18 -30.40
C THR A 535 -43.22 -10.90 -29.35
N SER A 536 -43.23 -10.65 -28.05
CA SER A 536 -42.78 -9.53 -27.19
C SER A 536 -42.67 -10.08 -25.73
N PRO A 537 -42.23 -9.34 -24.68
CA PRO A 537 -42.09 -7.89 -24.59
C PRO A 537 -40.70 -7.33 -24.22
N THR A 538 -40.54 -6.06 -24.60
CA THR A 538 -39.65 -5.03 -24.04
C THR A 538 -39.52 -5.08 -22.51
N SER A 539 -38.39 -4.67 -21.91
CA SER A 539 -37.72 -3.38 -22.12
C SER A 539 -36.67 -3.34 -23.24
N ALA A 540 -36.77 -2.31 -24.08
CA ALA A 540 -35.72 -1.98 -25.05
C ALA A 540 -34.66 -1.11 -24.36
N SER A 541 -33.56 -1.74 -23.90
CA SER A 541 -32.39 -0.98 -23.48
C SER A 541 -31.83 -0.21 -24.68
N ARG A 542 -32.00 1.12 -24.68
CA ARG A 542 -31.24 2.00 -25.60
C ARG A 542 -29.76 1.71 -25.38
N ARG A 543 -28.97 1.63 -26.46
CA ARG A 543 -27.51 1.73 -26.31
C ARG A 543 -27.17 3.14 -25.82
N VAL A 544 -27.09 3.29 -24.50
CA VAL A 544 -26.63 4.49 -23.83
C VAL A 544 -25.18 4.70 -24.23
N ASN A 545 -24.94 5.72 -25.03
CA ASN A 545 -23.62 6.15 -25.46
C ASN A 545 -23.41 7.57 -24.95
N LEU A 546 -22.31 7.82 -24.25
CA LEU A 546 -21.99 9.11 -23.63
C LEU A 546 -21.25 9.98 -24.67
N PRO A 547 -21.93 10.93 -25.35
CA PRO A 547 -21.39 11.54 -26.56
C PRO A 547 -20.18 12.42 -26.22
N GLY A 548 -19.02 12.14 -26.84
CA GLY A 548 -17.79 12.87 -26.53
C GLY A 548 -17.17 12.51 -25.17
N VAL A 549 -17.55 11.37 -24.59
CA VAL A 549 -16.92 10.76 -23.40
C VAL A 549 -16.53 9.31 -23.67
N MET A 550 -17.33 8.60 -24.47
CA MET A 550 -17.11 7.20 -24.87
C MET A 550 -16.66 7.09 -26.35
N ASP A 551 -15.77 6.14 -26.66
CA ASP A 551 -15.30 5.82 -28.02
C ASP A 551 -16.20 4.81 -28.76
N ALA A 552 -15.83 4.46 -30.00
CA ALA A 552 -16.62 3.56 -30.85
C ALA A 552 -16.60 2.08 -30.38
N GLU A 553 -15.57 1.66 -29.64
CA GLU A 553 -15.47 0.33 -29.04
C GLU A 553 -16.14 0.28 -27.64
N GLY A 554 -16.42 1.45 -27.07
CA GLY A 554 -17.07 1.68 -25.79
C GLY A 554 -16.12 1.96 -24.63
N ARG A 555 -14.86 2.33 -24.87
CA ARG A 555 -13.95 2.81 -23.82
C ARG A 555 -14.34 4.22 -23.41
N VAL A 556 -14.01 4.59 -22.18
CA VAL A 556 -14.33 5.88 -21.56
C VAL A 556 -13.04 6.61 -21.21
N ASP A 557 -12.98 7.90 -21.48
CA ASP A 557 -11.97 8.78 -20.90
C ASP A 557 -12.45 9.23 -19.51
N GLU A 558 -11.74 8.82 -18.47
CA GLU A 558 -12.10 9.09 -17.07
C GLU A 558 -12.13 10.59 -16.74
N SER A 559 -11.23 11.38 -17.33
CA SER A 559 -11.18 12.84 -17.11
C SER A 559 -12.36 13.52 -17.79
N ARG A 560 -12.72 13.07 -19.00
CA ARG A 560 -13.92 13.56 -19.71
C ARG A 560 -15.21 13.11 -19.04
N LEU A 561 -15.25 11.93 -18.41
CA LEU A 561 -16.39 11.46 -17.62
C LEU A 561 -16.61 12.34 -16.39
N ARG A 562 -15.57 12.55 -15.56
CA ARG A 562 -15.63 13.44 -14.38
C ARG A 562 -16.04 14.86 -14.77
N MET A 563 -15.48 15.39 -15.85
CA MET A 563 -15.82 16.71 -16.39
C MET A 563 -17.27 16.79 -16.92
N TYR A 564 -17.76 15.75 -17.58
CA TYR A 564 -19.15 15.67 -18.05
C TYR A 564 -20.16 15.66 -16.88
N ILE A 565 -19.89 14.89 -15.83
CA ILE A 565 -20.73 14.87 -14.61
C ILE A 565 -20.83 16.28 -14.02
N ILE A 566 -19.70 16.98 -13.89
CA ILE A 566 -19.67 18.29 -13.25
C ILE A 566 -20.30 19.38 -14.12
N LYS A 567 -19.98 19.46 -15.42
CA LYS A 567 -20.55 20.48 -16.31
C LYS A 567 -22.06 20.35 -16.54
N ASN A 568 -22.62 19.16 -16.33
CA ASN A 568 -24.07 18.93 -16.38
C ASN A 568 -24.74 19.03 -14.98
N GLY A 569 -23.97 19.24 -13.91
CA GLY A 569 -24.47 19.27 -12.54
C GLY A 569 -25.08 17.93 -12.09
N GLY A 570 -24.45 16.81 -12.48
CA GLY A 570 -24.91 15.44 -12.27
C GLY A 570 -25.16 14.68 -13.58
N VAL A 571 -25.63 13.44 -13.46
CA VAL A 571 -25.92 12.53 -14.58
C VAL A 571 -27.43 12.41 -14.80
N SER A 572 -27.88 12.27 -16.05
CA SER A 572 -29.29 12.02 -16.34
C SER A 572 -29.73 10.63 -15.83
N PRO A 573 -30.99 10.43 -15.39
CA PRO A 573 -31.45 9.15 -14.87
C PRO A 573 -31.31 7.96 -15.84
N ALA A 574 -31.32 8.22 -17.16
CA ALA A 574 -31.15 7.19 -18.19
C ALA A 574 -29.69 6.76 -18.40
N GLU A 575 -28.73 7.64 -18.10
CA GLU A 575 -27.29 7.36 -18.20
C GLU A 575 -26.69 6.89 -16.87
N ARG A 576 -27.32 7.26 -15.75
CA ARG A 576 -26.82 7.11 -14.38
C ARG A 576 -26.29 5.72 -14.07
N GLY A 577 -27.09 4.68 -14.33
CA GLY A 577 -26.69 3.29 -14.07
C GLY A 577 -25.44 2.86 -14.85
N LEU A 578 -25.21 3.37 -16.06
CA LEU A 578 -23.98 3.09 -16.82
C LEU A 578 -22.79 3.90 -16.27
N VAL A 579 -23.01 5.19 -15.97
CA VAL A 579 -21.95 6.07 -15.44
C VAL A 579 -21.46 5.58 -14.08
N TRP A 580 -22.34 5.18 -13.16
CA TRP A 580 -21.97 4.70 -11.82
C TRP A 580 -21.05 3.48 -11.87
N ARG A 581 -21.22 2.58 -12.85
CA ARG A 581 -20.35 1.40 -13.04
C ARG A 581 -18.91 1.80 -13.41
N PHE A 582 -18.69 2.92 -14.10
CA PHE A 582 -17.35 3.48 -14.35
C PHE A 582 -16.85 4.34 -13.20
N LEU A 583 -17.68 5.26 -12.71
CA LEU A 583 -17.36 6.21 -11.63
C LEU A 583 -16.92 5.51 -10.34
N PHE A 584 -17.57 4.39 -10.01
CA PHE A 584 -17.24 3.54 -8.87
C PHE A 584 -16.45 2.29 -9.24
N GLY A 585 -15.74 2.30 -10.38
CA GLY A 585 -14.64 1.37 -10.67
C GLY A 585 -14.99 -0.10 -10.97
N MET A 586 -16.27 -0.48 -10.99
CA MET A 586 -16.71 -1.83 -11.42
C MET A 586 -16.28 -2.12 -12.87
N TYR A 587 -16.38 -1.12 -13.75
CA TYR A 587 -15.88 -1.17 -15.11
C TYR A 587 -14.63 -0.29 -15.26
N PRO A 588 -13.47 -0.86 -15.64
CA PRO A 588 -12.29 -0.06 -15.99
C PRO A 588 -12.64 0.87 -17.15
N CYS A 589 -12.30 2.16 -17.05
CA CYS A 589 -12.57 3.13 -18.11
C CYS A 589 -11.92 2.72 -19.45
N SER A 590 -10.77 2.05 -19.43
CA SER A 590 -10.08 1.52 -20.61
C SER A 590 -10.74 0.28 -21.26
N SER A 591 -11.81 -0.28 -20.68
CA SER A 591 -12.46 -1.50 -21.20
C SER A 591 -13.31 -1.22 -22.44
N THR A 592 -13.34 -2.17 -23.37
CA THR A 592 -14.30 -2.21 -24.49
C THR A 592 -15.63 -2.82 -24.05
N THR A 593 -16.66 -2.67 -24.88
CA THR A 593 -17.99 -3.24 -24.62
C THR A 593 -17.96 -4.77 -24.53
N LEU A 594 -17.09 -5.44 -25.30
CA LEU A 594 -16.97 -6.90 -25.31
C LEU A 594 -16.25 -7.45 -24.05
N GLU A 595 -15.18 -6.77 -23.63
CA GLU A 595 -14.49 -7.13 -22.37
C GLU A 595 -15.41 -6.99 -21.17
N ARG A 596 -16.28 -5.96 -21.15
CA ARG A 596 -17.28 -5.79 -20.08
C ARG A 596 -18.32 -6.90 -20.03
N THR A 597 -18.74 -7.47 -21.16
CA THR A 597 -19.68 -8.60 -21.14
C THR A 597 -19.06 -9.84 -20.47
N LEU A 598 -17.78 -10.12 -20.74
CA LEU A 598 -17.05 -11.23 -20.09
C LEU A 598 -16.77 -10.95 -18.61
N LEU A 599 -16.39 -9.70 -18.28
CA LEU A 599 -16.18 -9.26 -16.90
C LEU A 599 -17.47 -9.38 -16.07
N LEU A 600 -18.62 -9.02 -16.63
CA LEU A 600 -19.92 -9.14 -15.95
C LEU A 600 -20.28 -10.61 -15.67
N GLU A 601 -20.00 -11.54 -16.59
CA GLU A 601 -20.17 -12.98 -16.35
C GLU A 601 -19.29 -13.47 -15.19
N GLU A 602 -18.00 -13.10 -15.18
CA GLU A 602 -17.07 -13.48 -14.10
C GLU A 602 -17.47 -12.88 -12.74
N LEU A 603 -17.75 -11.58 -12.69
CA LEU A 603 -18.17 -10.88 -11.47
C LEU A 603 -19.50 -11.45 -10.93
N THR A 604 -20.40 -11.89 -11.81
CA THR A 604 -21.65 -12.57 -11.45
C THR A 604 -21.39 -13.92 -10.79
N VAL A 605 -20.55 -14.79 -11.39
CA VAL A 605 -20.26 -16.11 -10.82
C VAL A 605 -19.52 -15.98 -9.49
N ARG A 606 -18.48 -15.13 -9.41
CA ARG A 606 -17.75 -14.86 -8.17
C ARG A 606 -18.68 -14.38 -7.06
N TYR A 607 -19.58 -13.43 -7.34
CA TYR A 607 -20.56 -12.95 -6.38
C TYR A 607 -21.47 -14.07 -5.85
N HIS A 608 -22.02 -14.90 -6.75
CA HIS A 608 -22.92 -15.99 -6.35
C HIS A 608 -22.20 -17.08 -5.53
N VAL A 609 -20.94 -17.39 -5.83
CA VAL A 609 -20.12 -18.29 -5.00
C VAL A 609 -19.91 -17.72 -3.59
N MET A 610 -19.58 -16.42 -3.47
CA MET A 610 -19.46 -15.77 -2.16
C MET A 610 -20.81 -15.73 -1.41
N LYS A 611 -21.91 -15.35 -2.09
CA LYS A 611 -23.25 -15.33 -1.49
C LYS A 611 -23.68 -16.72 -0.99
N LYS A 612 -23.44 -17.79 -1.74
CA LYS A 612 -23.65 -19.19 -1.29
C LYS A 612 -22.86 -19.47 0.00
N LYS A 613 -21.55 -19.15 0.05
CA LYS A 613 -20.71 -19.34 1.26
C LYS A 613 -21.27 -18.57 2.47
N TRP A 614 -21.61 -17.30 2.31
CA TRP A 614 -22.12 -16.44 3.39
C TRP A 614 -23.50 -16.90 3.90
N GLN A 615 -24.39 -17.34 3.01
CA GLN A 615 -25.70 -17.88 3.39
C GLN A 615 -25.60 -19.20 4.18
N CYS A 616 -24.59 -20.04 3.90
CA CYS A 616 -24.29 -21.22 4.71
C CYS A 616 -23.70 -20.87 6.09
N LEU A 617 -22.86 -19.84 6.18
CA LEU A 617 -22.25 -19.38 7.43
C LEU A 617 -23.23 -18.63 8.35
N LEU A 618 -24.23 -17.95 7.80
CA LEU A 618 -25.22 -17.16 8.54
C LEU A 618 -26.68 -17.53 8.18
N PRO A 619 -27.17 -18.76 8.43
CA PRO A 619 -28.51 -19.20 8.01
C PRO A 619 -29.65 -18.32 8.54
N GLY A 620 -29.48 -17.77 9.75
CA GLY A 620 -30.46 -16.88 10.38
C GLY A 620 -30.61 -15.51 9.71
N ALA A 621 -29.61 -15.06 8.94
CA ALA A 621 -29.68 -13.80 8.18
C ALA A 621 -30.42 -13.94 6.84
N VAL A 622 -30.60 -15.18 6.35
CA VAL A 622 -31.22 -15.46 5.04
C VAL A 622 -32.75 -15.27 5.07
N HIS A 623 -33.37 -15.36 6.25
CA HIS A 623 -34.82 -15.27 6.42
C HIS A 623 -35.19 -14.39 7.64
N PRO A 624 -35.30 -13.06 7.47
CA PRO A 624 -35.75 -12.15 8.53
C PRO A 624 -37.14 -12.54 9.04
N ARG A 625 -37.25 -12.89 10.33
CA ARG A 625 -38.55 -13.17 10.98
C ARG A 625 -39.21 -11.85 11.39
N LEU A 626 -40.07 -11.32 10.54
CA LEU A 626 -40.84 -10.10 10.81
C LEU A 626 -41.98 -10.37 11.80
N ASN A 627 -41.76 -10.00 13.07
CA ASN A 627 -42.80 -9.82 14.08
C ASN A 627 -43.03 -8.31 14.29
N GLY A 628 -43.69 -7.62 13.35
CA GLY A 628 -43.86 -6.16 13.44
C GLY A 628 -44.88 -5.59 12.44
N THR A 629 -45.45 -4.45 12.80
CA THR A 629 -46.53 -3.74 12.06
C THR A 629 -46.02 -2.69 11.05
N ASP A 630 -44.73 -2.75 10.69
CA ASP A 630 -44.07 -1.76 9.84
C ASP A 630 -44.33 -2.05 8.36
N ALA A 631 -45.11 -1.19 7.71
CA ALA A 631 -45.50 -1.33 6.31
C ALA A 631 -44.33 -1.08 5.33
N GLU A 632 -43.39 -0.19 5.66
CA GLU A 632 -42.25 0.11 4.79
C GLU A 632 -41.23 -1.04 4.81
N LEU A 633 -40.95 -1.58 6.00
CA LEU A 633 -40.09 -2.75 6.16
C LEU A 633 -40.68 -4.00 5.49
N VAL A 634 -42.01 -4.20 5.60
CA VAL A 634 -42.72 -5.28 4.89
C VAL A 634 -42.65 -5.08 3.37
N ALA A 635 -42.88 -3.86 2.86
CA ALA A 635 -42.80 -3.57 1.43
C ALA A 635 -41.38 -3.77 0.88
N ALA A 636 -40.35 -3.34 1.62
CA ALA A 636 -38.94 -3.56 1.26
C ALA A 636 -38.61 -5.06 1.19
N VAL A 637 -38.97 -5.84 2.21
CA VAL A 637 -38.73 -7.31 2.23
C VAL A 637 -39.51 -8.03 1.11
N GLN A 638 -40.72 -7.59 0.78
CA GLN A 638 -41.48 -8.11 -0.37
C GLN A 638 -40.79 -7.78 -1.71
N TYR A 639 -40.30 -6.54 -1.89
CA TYR A 639 -39.55 -6.12 -3.07
C TYR A 639 -38.26 -6.93 -3.26
N PHE A 640 -37.45 -7.09 -2.20
CA PHE A 640 -36.27 -7.94 -2.21
C PHE A 640 -36.59 -9.39 -2.60
N LYS A 641 -37.68 -9.95 -2.05
CA LYS A 641 -38.09 -11.33 -2.35
C LYS A 641 -38.52 -11.50 -3.81
N GLN A 642 -39.40 -10.62 -4.31
CA GLN A 642 -39.84 -10.62 -5.71
C GLN A 642 -38.68 -10.35 -6.69
N ARG A 643 -37.62 -9.69 -6.25
CA ARG A 643 -36.37 -9.56 -7.02
C ARG A 643 -35.58 -10.87 -7.06
N GLN A 644 -35.34 -11.47 -5.90
CA GLN A 644 -34.62 -12.75 -5.76
C GLN A 644 -35.34 -13.93 -6.45
N ASP A 645 -36.66 -13.86 -6.59
CA ASP A 645 -37.43 -14.83 -7.39
C ASP A 645 -37.14 -14.65 -8.90
N ARG A 646 -37.20 -13.42 -9.43
CA ARG A 646 -36.86 -13.10 -10.84
C ARG A 646 -35.41 -13.42 -11.21
N GLU A 647 -34.46 -13.16 -10.32
CA GLU A 647 -33.05 -13.52 -10.52
C GLU A 647 -32.85 -15.04 -10.62
N ARG A 648 -33.62 -15.83 -9.86
CA ARG A 648 -33.61 -17.30 -9.97
C ARG A 648 -34.21 -17.79 -11.29
N GLU A 649 -35.29 -17.18 -11.78
CA GLU A 649 -35.85 -17.49 -13.11
C GLU A 649 -34.84 -17.19 -14.23
N ILE A 650 -34.12 -16.06 -14.14
CA ILE A 650 -33.06 -15.69 -15.10
C ILE A 650 -31.90 -16.68 -15.05
N GLN A 651 -31.41 -17.07 -13.86
CA GLN A 651 -30.38 -18.11 -13.76
C GLN A 651 -30.85 -19.44 -14.36
N GLN A 652 -32.07 -19.88 -14.01
CA GLN A 652 -32.66 -21.13 -14.53
C GLN A 652 -32.91 -21.10 -16.05
N TYR A 653 -32.97 -19.92 -16.66
CA TYR A 653 -32.94 -19.73 -18.11
C TYR A 653 -31.51 -19.86 -18.69
N LEU A 654 -30.50 -19.26 -18.04
CA LEU A 654 -29.10 -19.26 -18.50
C LEU A 654 -28.44 -20.65 -18.42
N TYR A 655 -28.73 -21.46 -17.40
CA TYR A 655 -28.19 -22.83 -17.24
C TYR A 655 -28.66 -23.85 -18.31
N LYS A 656 -29.41 -23.44 -19.33
CA LYS A 656 -29.93 -24.34 -20.38
C LYS A 656 -28.92 -24.74 -21.46
N SER A 657 -27.78 -24.06 -21.59
CA SER A 657 -26.72 -24.40 -22.56
C SER A 657 -25.56 -25.13 -21.89
N LYS A 658 -25.13 -26.26 -22.48
CA LYS A 658 -23.99 -27.06 -21.99
C LYS A 658 -22.68 -26.28 -21.97
N GLU A 659 -22.44 -25.46 -23.00
CA GLU A 659 -21.25 -24.59 -23.09
C GLU A 659 -21.24 -23.53 -21.98
N VAL A 660 -22.42 -22.98 -21.64
CA VAL A 660 -22.57 -22.03 -20.52
C VAL A 660 -22.34 -22.72 -19.19
N MET A 661 -22.85 -23.95 -18.99
CA MET A 661 -22.56 -24.72 -17.76
C MET A 661 -21.08 -25.04 -17.60
N GLU A 662 -20.39 -25.46 -18.67
CA GLU A 662 -18.95 -25.77 -18.61
C GLU A 662 -18.10 -24.52 -18.29
N ARG A 663 -18.46 -23.35 -18.84
CA ARG A 663 -17.84 -22.07 -18.45
C ARG A 663 -18.15 -21.67 -17.01
N ILE A 664 -19.40 -21.80 -16.55
CA ILE A 664 -19.77 -21.48 -15.17
C ILE A 664 -19.05 -22.40 -14.18
N SER A 665 -18.95 -23.71 -14.45
CA SER A 665 -18.20 -24.63 -13.59
C SER A 665 -16.70 -24.29 -13.52
N PHE A 666 -16.09 -23.85 -14.62
CA PHE A 666 -14.72 -23.34 -14.61
C PHE A 666 -14.60 -22.07 -13.74
N LEU A 667 -15.51 -21.10 -13.88
CA LEU A 667 -15.53 -19.87 -13.09
C LEU A 667 -15.86 -20.12 -11.60
N GLU A 668 -16.71 -21.10 -11.27
CA GLU A 668 -16.96 -21.51 -9.88
C GLU A 668 -15.74 -22.17 -9.25
N LEU A 669 -15.01 -23.03 -9.99
CA LEU A 669 -13.73 -23.59 -9.54
C LEU A 669 -12.67 -22.49 -9.34
N GLN A 670 -12.58 -21.52 -10.26
CA GLN A 670 -11.70 -20.37 -10.14
C GLN A 670 -12.04 -19.51 -8.90
N ALA A 671 -13.33 -19.24 -8.66
CA ALA A 671 -13.81 -18.50 -7.48
C ALA A 671 -13.68 -19.29 -6.16
N GLN A 672 -13.67 -20.62 -6.19
CA GLN A 672 -13.39 -21.46 -5.02
C GLN A 672 -11.91 -21.45 -4.63
N ASN A 673 -11.00 -21.50 -5.61
CA ASN A 673 -9.55 -21.47 -5.38
C ASN A 673 -9.03 -20.07 -4.99
N GLN A 674 -9.77 -19.00 -5.28
CA GLN A 674 -9.39 -17.61 -4.97
C GLN A 674 -9.49 -17.22 -3.48
N ASP A 675 -9.96 -18.07 -2.57
CA ASP A 675 -9.90 -17.77 -1.13
C ASP A 675 -8.45 -17.68 -0.59
N HIS A 676 -7.46 -18.23 -1.32
CA HIS A 676 -6.04 -18.01 -1.07
C HIS A 676 -5.46 -16.76 -1.77
N VAL A 677 -6.20 -16.19 -2.73
CA VAL A 677 -5.75 -15.13 -3.63
C VAL A 677 -6.91 -14.17 -3.91
N SER A 678 -7.09 -13.20 -3.01
CA SER A 678 -7.40 -11.79 -3.33
C SER A 678 -6.98 -11.41 -4.78
N LEU A 679 -7.71 -10.57 -5.55
CA LEU A 679 -7.31 -10.09 -6.91
C LEU A 679 -7.51 -8.58 -7.28
N THR A 680 -6.53 -7.67 -7.09
CA THR A 680 -6.67 -6.20 -7.10
C THR A 680 -7.06 -5.56 -8.43
N LYS A 681 -7.59 -4.34 -8.29
CA LYS A 681 -7.77 -3.28 -9.31
C LYS A 681 -7.04 -3.48 -10.63
N MET A 682 -7.85 -3.68 -11.66
CA MET A 682 -7.43 -3.73 -13.06
C MET A 682 -6.99 -2.35 -13.58
N SER A 683 -5.68 -2.08 -13.52
CA SER A 683 -5.03 -1.06 -14.35
C SER A 683 -3.67 -1.56 -14.85
N ARG A 684 -3.50 -1.58 -16.17
CA ARG A 684 -2.27 -2.00 -16.89
C ARG A 684 -1.77 -3.45 -16.64
N GLY A 685 -2.58 -4.42 -17.05
CA GLY A 685 -2.05 -5.63 -17.73
C GLY A 685 -1.22 -6.64 -16.91
N ARG A 686 -1.37 -6.67 -15.58
CA ARG A 686 -0.82 -7.73 -14.71
C ARG A 686 -1.84 -8.11 -13.63
N ILE A 687 -1.78 -9.34 -13.12
CA ILE A 687 -2.75 -9.92 -12.17
C ILE A 687 -2.11 -9.94 -10.77
N GLU A 688 -2.70 -9.24 -9.79
CA GLU A 688 -2.19 -9.01 -8.41
C GLU A 688 -3.36 -9.04 -7.38
N PRO A 689 -3.19 -8.95 -6.02
CA PRO A 689 -4.25 -9.22 -5.00
C PRO A 689 -5.14 -8.10 -4.34
N TRP A 690 -6.50 -8.29 -4.31
CA TRP A 690 -7.61 -7.45 -3.77
C TRP A 690 -7.42 -7.10 -2.27
N PRO A 691 -7.86 -5.90 -1.82
CA PRO A 691 -7.81 -5.52 -0.41
C PRO A 691 -9.07 -5.96 0.36
N THR A 692 -8.88 -6.48 1.57
CA THR A 692 -9.95 -6.45 2.59
C THR A 692 -10.16 -5.02 3.08
N THR A 693 -11.39 -4.52 3.09
CA THR A 693 -11.73 -3.24 3.73
C THR A 693 -11.40 -3.28 5.22
N GLN A 694 -11.04 -2.13 5.82
CA GLN A 694 -10.76 -2.06 7.26
C GLN A 694 -12.05 -2.06 8.11
N VAL A 695 -13.20 -1.80 7.49
CA VAL A 695 -14.54 -1.81 8.09
C VAL A 695 -15.35 -2.97 7.48
N SER A 696 -16.13 -3.64 8.30
CA SER A 696 -17.07 -4.71 7.90
C SER A 696 -18.47 -4.13 7.62
N TYR A 697 -19.16 -3.67 8.66
CA TYR A 697 -20.40 -2.89 8.57
C TYR A 697 -20.42 -1.80 9.65
N ALA A 698 -20.78 -0.60 9.24
CA ALA A 698 -21.07 0.54 10.10
C ALA A 698 -22.45 1.10 9.76
N GLN A 699 -23.13 1.66 10.76
CA GLN A 699 -24.43 2.30 10.56
C GLN A 699 -24.31 3.45 9.55
N GLY A 700 -25.21 3.50 8.56
CA GLY A 700 -25.13 4.42 7.42
C GLY A 700 -24.56 3.80 6.15
N MET A 701 -23.80 2.70 6.23
CA MET A 701 -23.41 1.94 5.03
C MET A 701 -24.62 1.36 4.30
N ASN A 702 -25.69 1.03 5.03
CA ASN A 702 -26.99 0.63 4.48
C ASN A 702 -27.66 1.76 3.68
N ASP A 703 -27.59 3.00 4.15
CA ASP A 703 -28.15 4.17 3.46
C ASP A 703 -27.47 4.35 2.11
N LEU A 704 -26.13 4.35 2.06
CA LEU A 704 -25.39 4.46 0.80
C LEU A 704 -25.63 3.26 -0.10
N CYS A 705 -25.52 2.03 0.41
CA CYS A 705 -25.72 0.82 -0.38
C CYS A 705 -27.13 0.76 -1.03
N SER A 706 -28.16 1.30 -0.37
CA SER A 706 -29.50 1.42 -0.96
C SER A 706 -29.53 2.26 -2.25
N ARG A 707 -28.72 3.33 -2.32
CA ARG A 707 -28.60 4.22 -3.50
C ARG A 707 -27.91 3.51 -4.66
N PHE A 708 -26.86 2.74 -4.38
CA PHE A 708 -26.22 1.88 -5.38
C PHE A 708 -27.21 0.84 -5.92
N LEU A 709 -28.01 0.20 -5.05
CA LEU A 709 -28.99 -0.81 -5.44
C LEU A 709 -30.10 -0.24 -6.33
N GLU A 710 -30.63 0.92 -5.98
CA GLU A 710 -31.64 1.64 -6.75
C GLU A 710 -31.12 2.04 -8.14
N VAL A 711 -29.91 2.61 -8.20
CA VAL A 711 -29.34 3.16 -9.44
C VAL A 711 -28.82 2.08 -10.39
N LEU A 712 -28.23 1.01 -9.87
CA LEU A 712 -27.60 -0.02 -10.68
C LEU A 712 -28.56 -1.13 -11.09
N ASP A 713 -29.67 -1.30 -10.36
CA ASP A 713 -30.72 -2.29 -10.59
C ASP A 713 -30.18 -3.73 -10.77
N SER A 714 -29.15 -4.08 -9.99
CA SER A 714 -28.54 -5.41 -9.96
C SER A 714 -27.76 -5.60 -8.66
N GLU A 715 -28.01 -6.70 -7.94
CA GLU A 715 -27.32 -6.99 -6.67
C GLU A 715 -25.80 -7.20 -6.86
N VAL A 716 -25.40 -7.82 -7.97
CA VAL A 716 -23.99 -8.06 -8.35
C VAL A 716 -23.28 -6.72 -8.56
N ASP A 717 -23.82 -5.88 -9.44
CA ASP A 717 -23.23 -4.61 -9.84
C ASP A 717 -23.17 -3.65 -8.65
N THR A 718 -24.19 -3.67 -7.80
CA THR A 718 -24.27 -2.96 -6.52
C THR A 718 -23.16 -3.39 -5.60
N TYR A 719 -22.98 -4.70 -5.37
CA TYR A 719 -21.93 -5.23 -4.51
C TYR A 719 -20.55 -4.78 -4.98
N TRP A 720 -20.22 -4.97 -6.27
CA TRP A 720 -18.88 -4.63 -6.78
C TRP A 720 -18.62 -3.12 -6.79
N SER A 721 -19.59 -2.30 -7.22
CA SER A 721 -19.47 -0.84 -7.21
C SER A 721 -19.38 -0.28 -5.78
N PHE A 722 -20.15 -0.83 -4.84
CA PHE A 722 -20.12 -0.42 -3.44
C PHE A 722 -18.82 -0.88 -2.75
N CYS A 723 -18.29 -2.07 -3.05
CA CYS A 723 -16.97 -2.49 -2.59
C CYS A 723 -15.87 -1.53 -3.07
N CYS A 724 -15.84 -1.17 -4.35
CA CYS A 724 -14.85 -0.22 -4.89
C CYS A 724 -15.02 1.21 -4.35
N TYR A 725 -16.24 1.64 -4.00
CA TYR A 725 -16.49 2.85 -3.22
C TYR A 725 -15.88 2.74 -1.81
N MET A 726 -16.18 1.65 -1.08
CA MET A 726 -15.68 1.43 0.29
C MET A 726 -14.15 1.26 0.36
N GLU A 727 -13.48 0.76 -0.68
CA GLU A 727 -12.01 0.78 -0.77
C GLU A 727 -11.43 2.21 -0.66
N LYS A 728 -12.14 3.22 -1.18
CA LYS A 728 -11.72 4.63 -1.12
C LYS A 728 -12.17 5.31 0.18
N PHE A 729 -13.40 5.06 0.62
CA PHE A 729 -14.04 5.82 1.70
C PHE A 729 -14.17 5.10 3.05
N SER A 730 -13.72 3.84 3.20
CA SER A 730 -13.88 3.09 4.47
C SER A 730 -13.25 3.73 5.71
N ARG A 731 -12.30 4.65 5.56
CA ARG A 731 -11.74 5.41 6.70
C ARG A 731 -12.76 6.38 7.32
N ASP A 732 -13.70 6.89 6.53
CA ASP A 732 -14.72 7.82 7.01
C ASP A 732 -15.73 7.12 7.95
N PHE A 733 -15.86 5.80 7.80
CA PHE A 733 -16.64 4.90 8.67
C PHE A 733 -15.85 4.39 9.89
N CYS A 734 -14.59 4.81 10.07
CA CYS A 734 -13.82 4.64 11.29
C CYS A 734 -13.95 5.89 12.17
N ALA A 735 -13.92 5.72 13.50
CA ALA A 735 -14.01 6.82 14.46
C ALA A 735 -12.97 7.94 14.18
N ASP A 736 -11.72 7.56 13.93
CA ASP A 736 -10.62 8.50 13.67
C ASP A 736 -10.85 9.36 12.41
N GLY A 737 -11.36 8.75 11.32
CA GLY A 737 -11.57 9.44 10.05
C GLY A 737 -12.80 10.36 10.08
N LEU A 738 -13.88 9.91 10.72
CA LEU A 738 -15.04 10.75 11.00
C LEU A 738 -14.66 11.96 11.87
N HIS A 739 -13.95 11.72 12.98
CA HIS A 739 -13.50 12.80 13.87
C HIS A 739 -12.60 13.80 13.14
N ARG A 740 -11.72 13.31 12.24
CA ARG A 740 -10.89 14.17 11.39
C ARG A 740 -11.71 15.08 10.47
N LYS A 741 -12.77 14.57 9.81
CA LYS A 741 -13.65 15.42 8.99
C LYS A 741 -14.35 16.50 9.81
N ILE A 742 -14.82 16.16 11.01
CA ILE A 742 -15.48 17.10 11.93
C ILE A 742 -14.49 18.16 12.44
N GLU A 743 -13.24 17.79 12.76
CA GLU A 743 -12.18 18.76 13.09
C GLU A 743 -11.82 19.68 11.92
N LEU A 744 -11.79 19.17 10.70
CA LEU A 744 -11.51 19.96 9.49
C LEU A 744 -12.64 20.94 9.18
N GLU A 745 -13.91 20.52 9.31
CA GLU A 745 -15.08 21.40 9.19
C GLU A 745 -15.02 22.53 10.24
N ALA A 746 -14.73 22.19 11.50
CA ALA A 746 -14.60 23.16 12.57
C ALA A 746 -13.44 24.15 12.33
N ALA A 747 -12.32 23.69 11.75
CA ALA A 747 -11.20 24.55 11.37
C ALA A 747 -11.55 25.48 10.18
N LEU A 748 -12.25 24.96 9.17
CA LEU A 748 -12.70 25.73 8.00
C LEU A 748 -13.71 26.81 8.41
N LEU A 749 -14.73 26.44 9.19
CA LEU A 749 -15.74 27.39 9.69
C LEU A 749 -15.11 28.51 10.53
N LYS A 750 -14.07 28.19 11.33
CA LYS A 750 -13.30 29.17 12.11
C LYS A 750 -12.55 30.19 11.25
N GLU A 751 -12.11 29.81 10.05
CA GLU A 751 -11.43 30.72 9.12
C GLU A 751 -12.42 31.63 8.35
N LEU A 752 -13.62 31.10 8.09
CA LEU A 752 -14.68 31.76 7.31
C LEU A 752 -15.56 32.70 8.15
N ASP A 753 -16.08 32.25 9.30
CA ASP A 753 -16.77 33.07 10.29
C ASP A 753 -16.37 32.67 11.73
N PRO A 754 -15.35 33.35 12.31
CA PRO A 754 -14.91 33.13 13.69
C PRO A 754 -16.01 33.33 14.75
N HIS A 755 -17.03 34.15 14.47
CA HIS A 755 -18.12 34.45 15.40
C HIS A 755 -19.17 33.32 15.41
N LEU A 756 -19.54 32.81 14.23
CA LEU A 756 -20.41 31.63 14.14
C LEU A 756 -19.72 30.38 14.71
N TYR A 757 -18.43 30.19 14.40
CA TYR A 757 -17.61 29.15 15.03
C TYR A 757 -17.61 29.26 16.57
N ALA A 758 -17.36 30.45 17.12
CA ALA A 758 -17.30 30.63 18.57
C ALA A 758 -18.63 30.28 19.25
N HIS A 759 -19.76 30.76 18.69
CA HIS A 759 -21.11 30.45 19.18
C HIS A 759 -21.39 28.94 19.23
N LEU A 760 -21.01 28.21 18.17
CA LEU A 760 -21.30 26.77 18.04
C LEU A 760 -20.36 25.84 18.85
N VAL A 761 -19.35 26.39 19.54
CA VAL A 761 -18.30 25.61 20.24
C VAL A 761 -18.24 25.89 21.76
N ILE A 762 -18.94 26.91 22.28
CA ILE A 762 -18.85 27.32 23.69
C ILE A 762 -19.62 26.43 24.67
N ASP A 763 -20.87 26.05 24.36
CA ASP A 763 -21.80 25.44 25.34
C ASP A 763 -21.83 23.90 25.30
N ASN A 764 -20.66 23.26 25.46
CA ASN A 764 -20.49 21.79 25.54
C ASN A 764 -20.98 20.99 24.31
N MET A 765 -21.40 21.71 23.25
CA MET A 765 -21.65 21.21 21.91
C MET A 765 -20.38 20.53 21.37
N GLU A 766 -20.43 19.23 21.06
CA GLU A 766 -19.26 18.48 20.62
C GLU A 766 -18.79 18.88 19.20
N ARG A 767 -18.10 20.02 19.06
CA ARG A 767 -17.30 20.40 17.88
C ARG A 767 -18.01 20.22 16.51
N LEU A 768 -19.29 20.57 16.37
CA LEU A 768 -20.10 20.35 15.15
C LEU A 768 -20.50 18.88 14.85
N THR A 769 -20.57 17.98 15.83
CA THR A 769 -21.04 16.59 15.65
C THR A 769 -22.42 16.45 15.02
N PHE A 770 -23.30 17.46 15.06
CA PHE A 770 -24.56 17.44 14.32
C PHE A 770 -24.35 17.33 12.78
N CYS A 771 -23.22 17.81 12.25
CA CYS A 771 -22.82 17.66 10.85
C CYS A 771 -22.29 16.25 10.50
N HIS A 772 -22.09 15.37 11.48
CA HIS A 772 -21.64 13.97 11.27
C HIS A 772 -22.45 13.27 10.18
N ARG A 773 -23.80 13.30 10.26
CA ARG A 773 -24.65 12.61 9.28
C ARG A 773 -24.43 13.14 7.87
N TRP A 774 -24.24 14.46 7.73
CA TRP A 774 -24.05 15.14 6.46
C TRP A 774 -22.74 14.68 5.80
N LEU A 775 -21.64 14.71 6.56
CA LEU A 775 -20.29 14.39 6.06
C LEU A 775 -20.05 12.88 5.88
N LEU A 776 -20.68 12.02 6.68
CA LEU A 776 -20.57 10.56 6.55
C LEU A 776 -21.43 10.02 5.39
N LEU A 777 -22.62 10.58 5.17
CA LEU A 777 -23.56 10.11 4.15
C LEU A 777 -23.52 10.94 2.86
N GLY A 778 -22.54 11.83 2.65
CA GLY A 778 -22.50 12.70 1.46
C GLY A 778 -23.83 13.41 1.21
N PHE A 779 -24.42 13.96 2.29
CA PHE A 779 -25.72 14.64 2.34
C PHE A 779 -26.94 13.83 1.82
N GLN A 780 -26.87 12.50 1.70
CA GLN A 780 -27.95 11.65 1.12
C GLN A 780 -29.32 11.73 1.83
N ARG A 781 -29.42 12.37 3.00
CA ARG A 781 -30.68 12.56 3.74
C ARG A 781 -31.17 14.01 3.79
N GLU A 782 -30.40 14.97 3.27
CA GLU A 782 -30.66 16.41 3.45
C GLU A 782 -31.32 17.07 2.24
N PHE A 783 -30.96 16.63 1.03
CA PHE A 783 -31.53 17.08 -0.24
C PHE A 783 -32.69 16.20 -0.72
N GLU A 784 -33.48 16.68 -1.68
CA GLU A 784 -34.48 15.85 -2.37
C GLU A 784 -33.81 14.67 -3.08
N HIS A 785 -34.51 13.55 -3.24
CA HIS A 785 -33.96 12.26 -3.67
C HIS A 785 -33.15 12.32 -4.98
N SER A 786 -33.63 13.05 -5.99
CA SER A 786 -32.90 13.22 -7.27
C SER A 786 -31.62 14.03 -7.11
N ASP A 787 -31.64 15.05 -6.26
CA ASP A 787 -30.53 15.97 -6.04
C ASP A 787 -29.48 15.38 -5.09
N ALA A 788 -29.89 14.57 -4.12
CA ALA A 788 -28.99 13.74 -3.33
C ALA A 788 -28.10 12.86 -4.24
N LEU A 789 -28.67 12.20 -5.25
CA LEU A 789 -27.90 11.40 -6.22
C LEU A 789 -26.95 12.26 -7.07
N ARG A 790 -27.41 13.44 -7.56
CA ARG A 790 -26.57 14.38 -8.33
C ARG A 790 -25.38 14.90 -7.51
N LEU A 791 -25.60 15.26 -6.24
CA LEU A 791 -24.54 15.70 -5.35
C LEU A 791 -23.52 14.58 -5.08
N PHE A 792 -23.99 13.35 -4.88
CA PHE A 792 -23.11 12.18 -4.68
C PHE A 792 -22.21 11.91 -5.89
N GLU A 793 -22.74 12.07 -7.11
CA GLU A 793 -21.99 11.97 -8.36
C GLU A 793 -20.89 13.06 -8.45
N ILE A 794 -21.24 14.32 -8.12
CA ILE A 794 -20.30 15.45 -8.15
C ILE A 794 -19.19 15.28 -7.11
N LEU A 795 -19.53 14.96 -5.86
CA LEU A 795 -18.56 14.74 -4.78
C LEU A 795 -17.61 13.57 -5.11
N SER A 796 -18.12 12.52 -5.76
CA SER A 796 -17.32 11.36 -6.16
C SER A 796 -16.26 11.64 -7.26
N CYS A 797 -16.33 12.79 -7.93
CA CYS A 797 -15.47 13.12 -9.08
C CYS A 797 -14.09 13.69 -8.74
N ASP A 798 -13.77 14.00 -7.47
CA ASP A 798 -12.49 14.56 -6.97
C ASP A 798 -12.03 15.90 -7.60
N HIS A 799 -12.76 16.45 -8.56
CA HIS A 799 -12.25 17.48 -9.48
C HIS A 799 -11.86 18.79 -8.78
N LEU A 800 -12.64 19.23 -7.80
CA LEU A 800 -12.36 20.47 -7.05
C LEU A 800 -11.18 20.30 -6.09
N GLN A 801 -10.93 19.08 -5.60
CA GLN A 801 -9.69 18.75 -4.87
C GLN A 801 -8.48 18.72 -5.83
N LEU A 802 -8.65 18.21 -7.06
CA LEU A 802 -7.63 18.27 -8.11
C LEU A 802 -7.33 19.73 -8.53
N ILE A 803 -8.34 20.61 -8.58
CA ILE A 803 -8.15 22.05 -8.80
C ILE A 803 -7.35 22.66 -7.64
N SER A 804 -7.66 22.34 -6.38
CA SER A 804 -6.85 22.76 -5.21
C SER A 804 -5.36 22.42 -5.40
N GLN A 805 -5.07 21.17 -5.77
CA GLN A 805 -3.71 20.71 -6.04
C GLN A 805 -3.05 21.40 -7.25
N GLN A 806 -3.82 21.78 -8.27
CA GLN A 806 -3.30 22.53 -9.43
C GLN A 806 -2.96 23.99 -9.04
N VAL A 807 -3.79 24.65 -8.23
CA VAL A 807 -3.50 25.98 -7.68
C VAL A 807 -2.23 25.95 -6.83
N ASP A 808 -2.08 24.96 -5.94
CA ASP A 808 -0.88 24.80 -5.13
C ASP A 808 0.40 24.52 -5.95
N ARG A 809 0.29 23.73 -7.03
CA ARG A 809 1.38 23.50 -7.99
C ARG A 809 1.76 24.78 -8.73
N ALA A 810 0.80 25.60 -9.15
CA ALA A 810 1.07 26.91 -9.77
C ALA A 810 1.78 27.85 -8.77
N LEU A 811 1.29 27.92 -7.52
CA LEU A 811 1.94 28.66 -6.43
C LEU A 811 3.36 28.13 -6.12
N TYR A 812 3.62 26.83 -6.28
CA TYR A 812 4.96 26.24 -6.15
C TYR A 812 5.89 26.60 -7.32
N GLN A 813 5.38 26.61 -8.55
CA GLN A 813 6.15 27.01 -9.74
C GLN A 813 6.54 28.50 -9.69
N GLU A 814 5.64 29.39 -9.26
CA GLU A 814 5.97 30.80 -8.98
C GLU A 814 7.04 30.94 -7.87
N ARG A 815 7.00 30.11 -6.82
CA ARG A 815 8.04 30.06 -5.78
C ARG A 815 9.42 29.63 -6.33
N LEU A 816 9.47 28.71 -7.30
CA LEU A 816 10.71 28.32 -7.98
C LEU A 816 11.24 29.42 -8.92
N ASN A 817 10.38 29.99 -9.77
CA ASN A 817 10.73 31.11 -10.65
C ASN A 817 11.31 32.28 -9.86
N PHE A 818 10.75 32.56 -8.67
CA PHE A 818 11.25 33.56 -7.74
C PHE A 818 12.64 33.22 -7.18
N LYS A 819 12.90 31.96 -6.75
CA LYS A 819 14.23 31.53 -6.26
C LYS A 819 15.33 31.71 -7.31
N HIS A 820 15.04 31.49 -8.60
CA HIS A 820 16.00 31.77 -9.68
C HIS A 820 16.26 33.27 -9.87
N SER A 821 15.27 34.13 -9.64
CA SER A 821 15.40 35.59 -9.81
C SER A 821 16.12 36.31 -8.67
N PHE A 822 16.25 35.71 -7.47
CA PHE A 822 16.62 36.44 -6.25
C PHE A 822 17.92 35.97 -5.57
N ARG A 823 18.89 35.42 -6.33
CA ARG A 823 20.20 34.96 -5.82
C ARG A 823 21.18 36.09 -5.40
N LYS A 824 20.66 37.26 -5.01
CA LYS A 824 21.40 38.46 -4.54
C LYS A 824 20.63 39.27 -3.48
N SER A 825 20.15 38.63 -2.42
CA SER A 825 19.91 39.31 -1.13
C SER A 825 19.88 38.30 0.02
N SER A 826 20.59 38.57 1.11
CA SER A 826 20.61 37.74 2.30
C SER A 826 19.64 38.31 3.34
N GLN A 827 18.36 37.92 3.24
CA GLN A 827 17.37 38.20 4.28
C GLN A 827 16.47 36.98 4.48
N VAL A 828 16.26 36.59 5.74
CA VAL A 828 15.33 35.54 6.11
C VAL A 828 13.92 36.10 6.06
N LEU A 829 13.03 35.42 5.34
CA LEU A 829 11.60 35.71 5.28
C LEU A 829 10.87 34.58 6.01
N ASN A 830 9.78 34.90 6.73
CA ASN A 830 8.89 33.87 7.26
C ASN A 830 8.22 33.11 6.11
N GLU A 831 7.88 31.83 6.32
CA GLU A 831 7.13 31.07 5.31
C GLU A 831 5.62 31.37 5.42
N PRO A 832 4.96 31.83 4.34
CA PRO A 832 3.51 32.00 4.32
C PRO A 832 2.81 30.64 4.28
N GLN A 833 1.63 30.56 4.88
CA GLN A 833 0.87 29.32 5.04
C GLN A 833 0.48 28.69 3.68
N SER A 834 0.63 27.37 3.58
CA SER A 834 0.12 26.58 2.45
C SER A 834 -1.41 26.47 2.49
N ILE A 835 -2.04 26.34 1.32
CA ILE A 835 -3.46 25.93 1.24
C ILE A 835 -3.62 24.58 1.95
N ASN A 836 -4.68 24.43 2.75
CA ASN A 836 -4.91 23.15 3.43
C ASN A 836 -5.51 22.13 2.46
N GLN A 837 -4.67 21.22 1.95
CA GLN A 837 -5.08 20.17 1.00
C GLN A 837 -6.03 19.12 1.61
N GLU A 838 -6.23 19.12 2.94
CA GLU A 838 -7.25 18.31 3.60
C GLU A 838 -8.67 18.92 3.53
N PHE A 839 -8.82 20.20 3.15
CA PHE A 839 -10.16 20.79 2.96
C PHE A 839 -10.80 20.31 1.64
N THR A 840 -11.63 19.26 1.72
CA THR A 840 -12.39 18.69 0.60
C THR A 840 -13.66 19.48 0.29
N PHE A 841 -14.20 19.34 -0.93
CA PHE A 841 -15.35 20.14 -1.39
C PHE A 841 -16.65 19.85 -0.60
N GLU A 842 -16.81 18.64 -0.05
CA GLU A 842 -17.92 18.34 0.87
C GLU A 842 -17.95 19.23 2.13
N LEU A 843 -16.78 19.70 2.60
CA LEU A 843 -16.66 20.65 3.71
C LEU A 843 -17.08 22.05 3.27
N PHE A 844 -16.72 22.47 2.03
CA PHE A 844 -17.22 23.74 1.49
C PHE A 844 -18.75 23.74 1.27
N ILE A 845 -19.36 22.58 0.96
CA ILE A 845 -20.82 22.41 0.94
C ILE A 845 -21.41 22.52 2.35
N CYS A 846 -20.80 21.86 3.35
CA CYS A 846 -21.22 21.94 4.75
C CYS A 846 -21.14 23.38 5.28
N ALA A 847 -19.98 24.02 5.16
CA ALA A 847 -19.75 25.41 5.54
C ALA A 847 -20.68 26.38 4.80
N THR A 848 -21.03 26.12 3.54
CA THR A 848 -22.04 26.90 2.80
C THR A 848 -23.41 26.79 3.47
N ILE A 849 -23.89 25.58 3.77
CA ILE A 849 -25.18 25.38 4.45
C ILE A 849 -25.19 26.07 5.82
N LEU A 850 -24.09 26.02 6.57
CA LEU A 850 -23.95 26.72 7.85
C LEU A 850 -23.98 28.25 7.69
N LEU A 851 -23.26 28.80 6.70
CA LEU A 851 -23.21 30.25 6.45
C LEU A 851 -24.52 30.79 5.85
N GLU A 852 -25.25 30.02 5.03
CA GLU A 852 -26.59 30.38 4.55
C GLU A 852 -27.60 30.48 5.71
N ASN A 853 -27.41 29.71 6.78
CA ASN A 853 -28.31 29.62 7.93
C ASN A 853 -27.78 30.33 9.20
N ARG A 854 -26.72 31.13 9.03
CA ARG A 854 -25.95 31.80 10.08
C ARG A 854 -26.78 32.39 11.21
N ASP A 855 -27.74 33.26 10.90
CA ASP A 855 -28.44 34.03 11.92
C ASP A 855 -29.49 33.17 12.66
N SER A 856 -30.00 32.11 12.03
CA SER A 856 -30.79 31.07 12.70
C SER A 856 -29.92 30.25 13.66
N LEU A 857 -28.71 29.86 13.25
CA LEU A 857 -27.75 29.14 14.10
C LEU A 857 -27.32 29.98 15.32
N LEU A 858 -27.06 31.28 15.14
CA LEU A 858 -26.77 32.22 16.23
C LEU A 858 -27.97 32.45 17.17
N SER A 859 -29.19 32.13 16.74
CA SER A 859 -30.39 32.21 17.59
C SER A 859 -30.58 30.98 18.48
N CYS A 860 -29.98 29.83 18.14
CA CYS A 860 -30.03 28.59 18.92
C CYS A 860 -29.23 28.74 20.22
N ARG A 861 -29.83 28.32 21.34
CA ARG A 861 -29.27 28.51 22.71
C ARG A 861 -28.90 27.21 23.43
N ASN A 862 -29.07 26.06 22.78
CA ASN A 862 -28.71 24.75 23.31
C ASN A 862 -28.71 23.69 22.20
N GLU A 863 -28.19 22.51 22.53
CA GLU A 863 -28.09 21.36 21.63
C GLU A 863 -29.44 20.91 21.05
N VAL A 864 -30.49 20.87 21.88
CA VAL A 864 -31.82 20.40 21.45
C VAL A 864 -32.38 21.29 20.34
N GLN A 865 -32.25 22.61 20.46
CA GLN A 865 -32.67 23.56 19.43
C GLN A 865 -31.88 23.40 18.13
N LEU A 866 -30.56 23.17 18.22
CA LEU A 866 -29.73 22.98 17.03
C LEU A 866 -30.01 21.63 16.34
N LEU A 867 -30.22 20.57 17.11
CA LEU A 867 -30.62 19.26 16.59
C LEU A 867 -32.03 19.30 15.98
N GLN A 868 -32.98 20.06 16.54
CA GLN A 868 -34.31 20.26 15.95
C GLN A 868 -34.25 21.05 14.63
N PHE A 869 -33.43 22.10 14.56
CA PHE A 869 -33.21 22.87 13.33
C PHE A 869 -32.62 21.99 12.21
N THR A 870 -31.66 21.13 12.55
CA THR A 870 -30.92 20.28 11.60
C THR A 870 -31.57 18.91 11.31
N ASN A 871 -32.60 18.49 12.06
CA ASN A 871 -33.22 17.17 11.91
C ASN A 871 -34.76 17.21 11.97
N SER A 872 -35.44 16.73 10.91
CA SER A 872 -36.91 16.69 10.88
C SER A 872 -37.55 15.68 11.86
N VAL A 873 -36.75 14.77 12.42
CA VAL A 873 -37.17 13.62 13.22
C VAL A 873 -37.61 14.01 14.64
N PHE A 874 -37.11 15.11 15.21
CA PHE A 874 -37.42 15.54 16.58
C PHE A 874 -38.72 16.36 16.70
N LYS A 875 -39.83 15.84 16.14
CA LYS A 875 -41.17 16.33 16.44
C LYS A 875 -41.65 15.75 17.78
N LEU A 876 -41.83 16.61 18.77
CA LEU A 876 -42.45 16.25 20.05
C LEU A 876 -43.97 16.02 19.87
N PRO A 877 -44.64 15.34 20.83
CA PRO A 877 -46.09 15.21 20.82
C PRO A 877 -46.80 16.57 20.79
N PRO A 878 -47.97 16.69 20.15
CA PRO A 878 -48.65 17.98 19.90
C PRO A 878 -49.07 18.73 21.17
N GLU A 879 -49.02 18.09 22.34
CA GLU A 879 -49.28 18.71 23.65
C GLU A 879 -48.18 19.69 24.09
N PHE A 880 -47.01 19.71 23.43
CA PHE A 880 -45.90 20.64 23.68
C PHE A 880 -45.70 21.69 22.56
N ASP A 881 -46.47 21.65 21.49
CA ASP A 881 -46.19 22.34 20.21
C ASP A 881 -46.60 23.84 20.18
N CYS A 882 -46.65 24.49 21.35
CA CYS A 882 -47.17 25.86 21.50
C CYS A 882 -46.10 26.97 21.51
N PHE A 883 -44.80 26.65 21.55
CA PHE A 883 -43.72 27.65 21.56
C PHE A 883 -42.49 27.21 20.76
N LEU A 884 -42.20 27.95 19.69
CA LEU A 884 -41.06 27.90 18.73
C LEU A 884 -41.35 27.20 17.39
N SER A 885 -41.82 27.99 16.41
CA SER A 885 -41.92 27.61 15.00
C SER A 885 -40.55 27.63 14.30
N VAL A 886 -39.73 26.60 14.54
CA VAL A 886 -38.46 26.39 13.84
C VAL A 886 -38.68 25.35 12.73
N SER A 887 -38.61 25.78 11.47
CA SER A 887 -38.64 24.89 10.31
C SER A 887 -37.32 24.10 10.20
N SER A 888 -37.42 22.80 9.93
CA SER A 888 -36.23 21.95 9.76
C SER A 888 -35.59 22.14 8.39
N LEU A 889 -34.26 22.05 8.34
CA LEU A 889 -33.43 22.14 7.13
C LEU A 889 -33.63 20.99 6.13
N GLN A 890 -34.18 19.87 6.57
CA GLN A 890 -34.21 18.63 5.80
C GLN A 890 -35.24 18.72 4.66
N GLY A 891 -34.77 18.65 3.41
CA GLY A 891 -35.61 18.78 2.21
C GLY A 891 -35.95 20.23 1.82
N THR A 892 -35.33 21.25 2.43
CA THR A 892 -35.55 22.67 2.09
C THR A 892 -34.36 23.34 1.38
N LEU A 893 -33.30 22.59 1.08
CA LEU A 893 -32.08 23.07 0.43
C LEU A 893 -32.16 22.93 -1.10
N ASP A 894 -31.91 24.01 -1.86
CA ASP A 894 -31.69 23.94 -3.30
C ASP A 894 -30.23 23.59 -3.61
N LEU A 895 -30.01 22.43 -4.22
CA LEU A 895 -28.69 21.95 -4.60
C LEU A 895 -27.94 22.93 -5.50
N ASN A 896 -28.64 23.60 -6.41
CA ASN A 896 -27.99 24.42 -7.45
C ASN A 896 -27.45 25.73 -6.84
N SER A 897 -28.19 26.34 -5.90
CA SER A 897 -27.74 27.44 -5.04
C SER A 897 -26.54 27.02 -4.19
N SER A 898 -26.64 25.93 -3.42
CA SER A 898 -25.57 25.54 -2.50
C SER A 898 -24.29 25.06 -3.22
N LEU A 899 -24.39 24.37 -4.37
CA LEU A 899 -23.23 24.07 -5.21
C LEU A 899 -22.51 25.34 -5.68
N LYS A 900 -23.26 26.30 -6.24
CA LYS A 900 -22.71 27.56 -6.76
C LYS A 900 -22.05 28.39 -5.64
N LYS A 901 -22.68 28.46 -4.47
CA LYS A 901 -22.16 29.19 -3.31
C LYS A 901 -20.93 28.50 -2.72
N ALA A 902 -20.90 27.17 -2.67
CA ALA A 902 -19.72 26.42 -2.23
C ALA A 902 -18.53 26.57 -3.20
N GLU A 903 -18.78 26.60 -4.51
CA GLU A 903 -17.75 26.90 -5.52
C GLU A 903 -17.22 28.33 -5.37
N GLU A 904 -18.10 29.32 -5.19
CA GLU A 904 -17.69 30.71 -4.93
C GLU A 904 -16.92 30.87 -3.60
N LEU A 905 -17.34 30.15 -2.56
CA LEU A 905 -16.68 30.12 -1.24
C LEU A 905 -15.27 29.50 -1.35
N PHE A 906 -15.15 28.37 -2.05
CA PHE A 906 -13.89 27.67 -2.29
C PHE A 906 -12.93 28.49 -3.19
N TYR A 907 -13.42 29.09 -4.27
CA TYR A 907 -12.65 30.04 -5.09
C TYR A 907 -12.16 31.23 -4.26
N ASN A 908 -13.02 31.81 -3.41
CA ASN A 908 -12.63 32.93 -2.54
C ASN A 908 -11.63 32.51 -1.45
N TYR A 909 -11.68 31.27 -0.94
CA TYR A 909 -10.67 30.69 -0.05
C TYR A 909 -9.30 30.59 -0.75
N CYS A 910 -9.19 29.87 -1.88
CA CYS A 910 -7.93 29.76 -2.64
C CYS A 910 -7.37 31.14 -3.05
N LYS A 911 -8.26 32.05 -3.46
CA LYS A 911 -7.94 33.45 -3.78
C LYS A 911 -7.43 34.22 -2.56
N ARG A 912 -7.97 33.99 -1.36
CA ARG A 912 -7.51 34.62 -0.11
C ARG A 912 -6.09 34.14 0.24
N SER A 913 -5.85 32.84 0.31
CA SER A 913 -4.53 32.28 0.61
C SER A 913 -3.47 32.76 -0.40
N SER A 914 -3.83 32.82 -1.70
CA SER A 914 -2.93 33.39 -2.72
C SER A 914 -2.68 34.90 -2.53
N ARG A 915 -3.69 35.67 -2.10
CA ARG A 915 -3.57 37.12 -1.85
C ARG A 915 -2.73 37.42 -0.62
N GLU A 916 -2.83 36.62 0.44
CA GLU A 916 -2.00 36.79 1.64
C GLU A 916 -0.53 36.50 1.31
N CYS A 917 -0.25 35.44 0.53
CA CYS A 917 1.10 35.16 -0.01
C CYS A 917 1.63 36.23 -0.99
N LEU A 918 0.76 36.97 -1.68
CA LEU A 918 1.14 38.06 -2.60
C LEU A 918 1.23 39.43 -1.91
N SER A 919 0.47 39.68 -0.85
CA SER A 919 0.37 41.00 -0.21
C SER A 919 1.65 41.40 0.50
N GLU A 920 2.36 40.45 1.13
CA GLU A 920 3.72 40.65 1.67
C GLU A 920 4.74 41.09 0.61
N ARG A 921 4.46 40.83 -0.68
CA ARG A 921 5.37 41.12 -1.80
C ARG A 921 5.05 42.40 -2.57
N TYR A 922 3.82 42.94 -2.50
CA TYR A 922 3.29 43.82 -3.55
C TYR A 922 3.04 45.31 -3.26
N GLN A 923 3.87 45.93 -2.39
CA GLN A 923 3.89 47.40 -2.27
C GLN A 923 4.48 48.17 -3.49
N ARG A 924 4.87 47.54 -4.61
CA ARG A 924 5.58 48.26 -5.70
C ARG A 924 5.37 47.86 -7.18
N ASN A 925 4.51 46.91 -7.58
CA ASN A 925 4.30 46.66 -9.03
C ASN A 925 3.01 45.87 -9.41
N LYS A 926 1.87 46.55 -9.64
CA LYS A 926 0.56 45.91 -9.91
C LYS A 926 0.48 44.98 -11.16
N SER A 927 1.45 45.04 -12.07
CA SER A 927 1.36 44.40 -13.40
C SER A 927 1.48 42.86 -13.45
N LYS A 928 1.68 42.18 -12.31
CA LYS A 928 1.81 40.70 -12.26
C LYS A 928 0.68 39.97 -11.53
N GLU A 929 -0.28 40.66 -10.93
CA GLU A 929 -1.41 39.97 -10.25
C GLU A 929 -2.41 39.37 -11.26
N GLU A 930 -2.59 39.99 -12.42
CA GLU A 930 -3.64 39.60 -13.37
C GLU A 930 -3.47 38.20 -14.00
N PRO A 931 -2.28 37.76 -14.45
CA PRO A 931 -2.13 36.43 -15.06
C PRO A 931 -2.49 35.27 -14.12
N PHE A 932 -2.12 35.38 -12.83
CA PHE A 932 -2.47 34.36 -11.83
C PHE A 932 -3.96 34.39 -11.50
N LEU A 933 -4.56 35.58 -11.35
CA LEU A 933 -6.01 35.70 -11.10
C LEU A 933 -6.86 35.31 -12.32
N PHE A 934 -6.32 35.44 -13.53
CA PHE A 934 -6.92 34.92 -14.76
C PHE A 934 -6.85 33.39 -14.82
N LEU A 935 -5.67 32.80 -14.55
CA LEU A 935 -5.51 31.35 -14.45
C LEU A 935 -6.42 30.75 -13.39
N LEU A 936 -6.47 31.34 -12.19
CA LEU A 936 -7.35 30.92 -11.11
C LEU A 936 -8.82 30.94 -11.55
N ARG A 937 -9.28 32.00 -12.21
CA ARG A 937 -10.65 32.06 -12.78
C ARG A 937 -10.90 30.96 -13.81
N SER A 938 -9.92 30.67 -14.69
CA SER A 938 -10.07 29.63 -15.73
C SER A 938 -10.11 28.19 -15.19
N LEU A 939 -9.82 27.98 -13.90
CA LEU A 939 -10.01 26.71 -13.21
C LEU A 939 -11.42 26.54 -12.60
N PHE A 940 -12.24 27.60 -12.62
CA PHE A 940 -13.60 27.65 -12.09
C PHE A 940 -14.58 28.23 -13.13
N SER A 941 -14.44 27.82 -14.41
CA SER A 941 -15.25 28.26 -15.57
C SER A 941 -15.32 27.22 -16.70
#